data_AF-A0AAW0NBH9-F1
#
_entry.id   AF-A0AAW0NBH9-F1
#
_cell.length_a   1.000
_cell.length_b   1.000
_cell.length_c   1.000
_cell.angle_alpha   90.00
_cell.angle_beta   90.00
_cell.angle_gamma   90.00
#
_symmetry.space_group_name_H-M   'P 1'
#
loop_
_entity.id
_entity.type
_entity.pdbx_description
1 polymer ?
#
loop_
_entity_poly.entity_id
_entity_poly.type
_entity_poly.pdbx_seq_one_letter_code
_entity_poly.pdbx_strand_id
1 'polypeptide(L)'
;MAEYLASIFGTEKDKVNCSFYFKIGACRHGDRCSRLHNKPTFSQTILIQNIYRNPQNSAQTADASRCPVSDVEMQEHYDEFFEVSFTEMEEKYGEVEEMNVCDNLGDHLVGNVYVKFRREEDAEKAVMDLNNRWFNAQPIHAELSPVTDFREACCRQYEMGECTRGGFCNFMHLKPISRELRRELYGRRRKRHRSRSRSRERRSRSRDRRRDREIMPSVPLSKESPVKSPVCPHAAKILNGDTKPFPANGVDKSKQDLPDTEDTSRTIQINTKTAAVERKWIRPTFPVAALGALEAQMPTLLIRMSPMAKCEFFNAGGSVKDRISLRMVEDAERAGCLKPGDTIIEPTSGNTGIGLALAAAVKGYRCIIVMPEKMSMEKVDVLRALGAEIVRTPTSARFDSPESHVGVAWRLKNEIPNSHILDQYRNASNPLAHYDTTAEEILAQCDGKVDMLVAGTCPNVKIVGVDPEGSILAEPEQLNKTDKTQYEVEGIGYDFIPTVLDRSVIDMWYKSNDEESFNMSRMLIREEGLLCGGSSGTAMAAAVNVAKELKEGQRCVVILPDSIRNYMSKFLSDKWMVQKGFLSEEDLMVKKPCLILGMVTLGNMLASILAGKIKISIQSVRLTDNLGKVSRILETDHFALVVHEQIQYLTDGSPSLKQMVFGVVTAVDLLNFVTYRERRERSMSESTDEM
;
A
#
# COMPACT_ATOMS: atom_id res chain seq x y z
N MET A 1 -11.39 60.37 17.05
CA MET A 1 -11.20 59.44 15.91
C MET A 1 -10.13 58.39 16.22
N ALA A 2 -8.88 58.77 16.47
CA ALA A 2 -7.76 57.85 16.72
C ALA A 2 -8.05 56.79 17.81
N GLU A 3 -8.50 57.18 19.01
CA GLU A 3 -8.83 56.21 20.08
C GLU A 3 -9.93 55.21 19.69
N TYR A 4 -10.92 55.64 18.89
CA TYR A 4 -11.98 54.74 18.43
C TYR A 4 -11.43 53.69 17.45
N LEU A 5 -10.60 54.12 16.50
CA LEU A 5 -9.91 53.24 15.55
C LEU A 5 -8.94 52.29 16.26
N ALA A 6 -8.15 52.78 17.22
CA ALA A 6 -7.26 51.98 18.06
C ALA A 6 -8.04 51.00 18.97
N SER A 7 -9.27 51.33 19.36
CA SER A 7 -10.15 50.39 20.09
C SER A 7 -10.76 49.30 19.21
N ILE A 8 -10.63 49.41 17.89
CA ILE A 8 -11.17 48.47 16.89
C ILE A 8 -10.05 47.62 16.29
N PHE A 9 -9.01 48.23 15.74
CA PHE A 9 -7.93 47.52 15.04
C PHE A 9 -7.28 46.46 15.94
N GLY A 10 -7.36 45.20 15.53
CA GLY A 10 -6.79 44.07 16.28
C GLY A 10 -7.58 43.62 17.51
N THR A 11 -8.76 44.19 17.80
CA THR A 11 -9.60 43.78 18.94
C THR A 11 -10.83 42.96 18.51
N GLU A 12 -11.62 42.46 19.47
CA GLU A 12 -12.93 41.82 19.21
C GLU A 12 -13.95 42.76 18.55
N LYS A 13 -13.74 44.08 18.59
CA LYS A 13 -14.62 45.06 17.91
C LYS A 13 -14.34 45.17 16.41
N ASP A 14 -13.22 44.61 15.93
CA ASP A 14 -12.97 44.52 14.50
C ASP A 14 -13.95 43.52 13.86
N LYS A 15 -14.71 43.98 12.87
CA LYS A 15 -15.64 43.12 12.13
C LYS A 15 -14.91 42.13 11.21
N VAL A 16 -13.63 42.37 10.91
CA VAL A 16 -12.76 41.46 10.16
C VAL A 16 -12.32 40.28 11.03
N ASN A 17 -12.23 40.45 12.35
CA ASN A 17 -11.83 39.40 13.29
C ASN A 17 -12.97 38.43 13.63
N CYS A 18 -12.62 37.16 13.87
CA CYS A 18 -13.53 36.18 14.42
C CYS A 18 -13.69 36.37 15.93
N SER A 19 -14.79 36.97 16.35
CA SER A 19 -15.11 37.20 17.78
C SER A 19 -15.11 35.92 18.62
N PHE A 20 -15.49 34.78 18.03
CA PHE A 20 -15.41 33.48 18.70
C PHE A 20 -13.95 33.01 18.87
N TYR A 21 -13.11 33.09 17.83
CA TYR A 21 -11.69 32.76 17.98
C TYR A 21 -11.00 33.66 19.00
N PHE A 22 -11.28 34.97 18.97
CA PHE A 22 -10.69 35.93 19.91
C PHE A 22 -11.08 35.65 21.38
N LYS A 23 -12.34 35.27 21.65
CA LYS A 23 -12.82 34.98 23.02
C LYS A 23 -12.54 33.56 23.52
N ILE A 24 -12.46 32.58 22.63
CA ILE A 24 -12.47 31.15 22.98
C ILE A 24 -11.16 30.45 22.58
N GLY A 25 -10.32 31.07 21.75
CA GLY A 25 -9.15 30.45 21.12
C GLY A 25 -9.50 29.38 20.06
N ALA A 26 -10.78 29.18 19.78
CA ALA A 26 -11.29 28.17 18.86
C ALA A 26 -12.50 28.70 18.08
N CYS A 27 -12.79 28.10 16.92
CA CYS A 27 -13.94 28.44 16.10
C CYS A 27 -14.47 27.22 15.36
N ARG A 28 -15.79 27.03 15.34
CA ARG A 28 -16.48 25.93 14.64
C ARG A 28 -16.14 25.79 13.15
N HIS A 29 -15.69 26.85 12.50
CA HIS A 29 -15.33 26.82 11.08
C HIS A 29 -13.85 26.51 10.81
N GLY A 30 -12.99 26.51 11.85
CA GLY A 30 -11.54 26.38 11.69
C GLY A 30 -10.98 27.38 10.67
N ASP A 31 -10.03 26.96 9.86
CA ASP A 31 -9.41 27.79 8.81
C ASP A 31 -10.36 28.12 7.64
N ARG A 32 -11.57 27.54 7.62
CA ARG A 32 -12.66 27.89 6.68
C ARG A 32 -13.55 29.02 7.21
N CYS A 33 -13.15 29.70 8.29
CA CYS A 33 -13.84 30.87 8.81
C CYS A 33 -13.71 32.06 7.84
N SER A 34 -14.81 32.74 7.54
CA SER A 34 -14.83 33.96 6.71
C SER A 34 -14.34 35.22 7.44
N ARG A 35 -13.68 35.06 8.59
CA ARG A 35 -13.13 36.13 9.44
C ARG A 35 -11.77 35.69 9.98
N LEU A 36 -10.87 36.65 10.17
CA LEU A 36 -9.49 36.37 10.54
C LEU A 36 -9.36 35.76 11.94
N HIS A 37 -8.47 34.76 12.05
CA HIS A 37 -8.02 34.16 13.29
C HIS A 37 -6.60 34.69 13.59
N ASN A 38 -6.51 35.85 14.24
CA ASN A 38 -5.24 36.43 14.61
C ASN A 38 -4.64 35.66 15.80
N LYS A 39 -3.70 34.75 15.53
CA LYS A 39 -3.02 33.96 16.57
C LYS A 39 -2.04 34.86 17.34
N PRO A 40 -2.09 34.89 18.69
CA PRO A 40 -1.18 35.74 19.46
C PRO A 40 0.27 35.24 19.37
N THR A 41 1.23 36.17 19.24
CA THR A 41 2.68 35.87 19.26
C THR A 41 3.23 35.71 20.67
N PHE A 42 2.49 36.16 21.69
CA PHE A 42 2.77 35.96 23.11
C PHE A 42 1.43 35.80 23.85
N SER A 43 1.33 34.85 24.79
CA SER A 43 0.16 34.70 25.66
C SER A 43 0.54 33.93 26.92
N GLN A 44 -0.19 34.18 28.01
CA GLN A 44 -0.12 33.38 29.24
C GLN A 44 -0.86 32.05 29.09
N THR A 45 -1.79 31.96 28.14
CA THR A 45 -2.68 30.81 27.96
C THR A 45 -2.29 30.01 26.73
N ILE A 46 -2.15 28.70 26.88
CA ILE A 46 -2.04 27.74 25.78
C ILE A 46 -3.37 27.00 25.59
N LEU A 47 -3.63 26.55 24.38
CA LEU A 47 -4.70 25.61 24.02
C LEU A 47 -4.04 24.33 23.50
N ILE A 48 -4.29 23.21 24.17
CA ILE A 48 -3.99 21.86 23.69
C ILE A 48 -5.28 21.25 23.14
N GLN A 49 -5.29 20.92 21.84
CA GLN A 49 -6.51 20.53 21.12
C GLN A 49 -6.83 19.03 21.30
N ASN A 50 -8.09 18.71 21.59
CA ASN A 50 -8.67 17.35 21.58
C ASN A 50 -7.83 16.25 22.27
N ILE A 51 -7.21 16.57 23.41
CA ILE A 51 -6.32 15.65 24.15
C ILE A 51 -7.07 14.85 25.23
N TYR A 52 -8.13 15.42 25.84
CA TYR A 52 -8.99 14.70 26.78
C TYR A 52 -10.11 13.96 26.04
N ARG A 53 -10.13 12.63 26.14
CA ARG A 53 -11.21 11.80 25.59
C ARG A 53 -12.19 11.41 26.69
N ASN A 54 -13.42 11.93 26.66
CA ASN A 54 -14.49 11.45 27.54
C ASN A 54 -14.93 10.03 27.08
N PRO A 55 -14.90 9.00 27.96
CA PRO A 55 -15.31 7.64 27.61
C PRO A 55 -16.74 7.54 27.08
N GLN A 56 -17.67 8.37 27.60
CA GLN A 56 -19.08 8.36 27.18
C GLN A 56 -19.26 8.75 25.71
N ASN A 57 -18.48 9.73 25.23
CA ASN A 57 -18.54 10.21 23.85
C ASN A 57 -17.90 9.20 22.89
N SER A 58 -16.93 8.41 23.37
CA SER A 58 -16.28 7.36 22.59
C SER A 58 -17.23 6.21 22.26
N ALA A 59 -18.15 5.87 23.18
CA ALA A 59 -19.11 4.78 23.05
C ALA A 59 -20.34 5.07 22.16
N GLN A 60 -20.35 6.17 21.39
CA GLN A 60 -21.47 6.56 20.52
C GLN A 60 -21.19 6.43 19.00
N THR A 61 -19.98 6.03 18.59
CA THR A 61 -19.57 6.05 17.17
C THR A 61 -19.14 4.70 16.59
N ALA A 62 -19.02 3.64 17.41
CA ALA A 62 -18.85 2.26 16.95
C ALA A 62 -19.55 1.30 17.93
N ASP A 63 -20.46 0.48 17.39
CA ASP A 63 -21.28 -0.56 18.04
C ASP A 63 -22.15 -0.18 19.26
N ALA A 64 -23.32 -0.80 19.35
CA ALA A 64 -24.32 -0.56 20.40
C ALA A 64 -24.01 -1.26 21.75
N SER A 65 -22.74 -1.55 22.01
CA SER A 65 -22.25 -2.24 23.21
C SER A 65 -21.95 -1.25 24.34
N ARG A 66 -22.98 -0.90 25.12
CA ARG A 66 -22.81 -0.05 26.31
C ARG A 66 -21.99 -0.77 27.38
N CYS A 67 -20.74 -0.35 27.58
CA CYS A 67 -20.08 -0.50 28.89
C CYS A 67 -20.68 0.54 29.85
N PRO A 68 -21.38 0.14 30.93
CA PRO A 68 -22.00 1.08 31.87
C PRO A 68 -20.97 1.52 32.92
N VAL A 69 -19.95 2.28 32.49
CA VAL A 69 -19.02 2.94 33.41
C VAL A 69 -19.83 3.91 34.27
N SER A 70 -19.66 3.87 35.59
CA SER A 70 -20.44 4.68 36.53
C SER A 70 -19.96 6.12 36.59
N ASP A 71 -20.85 7.05 36.97
CA ASP A 71 -20.51 8.47 37.09
C ASP A 71 -19.38 8.74 38.11
N VAL A 72 -19.10 7.78 39.01
CA VAL A 72 -17.98 7.81 39.95
C VAL A 72 -16.67 7.50 39.23
N GLU A 73 -16.57 6.35 38.57
CA GLU A 73 -15.39 5.93 37.78
C GLU A 73 -15.05 6.96 36.67
N MET A 74 -16.07 7.57 36.06
CA MET A 74 -15.90 8.62 35.04
C MET A 74 -15.51 10.01 35.61
N GLN A 75 -15.65 10.21 36.92
CA GLN A 75 -15.03 11.35 37.61
C GLN A 75 -13.60 11.01 38.03
N GLU A 76 -13.35 9.80 38.52
CA GLU A 76 -12.01 9.32 38.93
C GLU A 76 -11.02 9.35 37.75
N HIS A 77 -11.37 8.78 36.59
CA HIS A 77 -10.54 8.87 35.38
C HIS A 77 -10.32 10.32 34.87
N TYR A 78 -11.23 11.24 35.16
CA TYR A 78 -11.06 12.65 34.79
C TYR A 78 -10.15 13.39 35.76
N ASP A 79 -10.32 13.16 37.06
CA ASP A 79 -9.46 13.71 38.11
C ASP A 79 -8.02 13.18 37.95
N GLU A 80 -7.82 11.89 37.63
CA GLU A 80 -6.53 11.28 37.28
C GLU A 80 -5.88 11.98 36.08
N PHE A 81 -6.60 12.10 34.96
CA PHE A 81 -6.13 12.81 33.77
C PHE A 81 -5.75 14.27 34.09
N PHE A 82 -6.55 14.95 34.91
CA PHE A 82 -6.31 16.34 35.28
C PHE A 82 -5.09 16.47 36.21
N GLU A 83 -4.91 15.56 37.16
CA GLU A 83 -3.75 15.57 38.08
C GLU A 83 -2.43 15.35 37.33
N VAL A 84 -2.38 14.34 36.45
CA VAL A 84 -1.20 14.07 35.61
C VAL A 84 -0.89 15.26 34.70
N SER A 85 -1.91 15.79 34.02
CA SER A 85 -1.75 16.95 33.12
C SER A 85 -1.30 18.20 33.87
N PHE A 86 -1.90 18.50 35.03
CA PHE A 86 -1.55 19.68 35.82
C PHE A 86 -0.12 19.60 36.37
N THR A 87 0.25 18.44 36.92
CA THR A 87 1.55 18.20 37.53
C THR A 87 2.67 18.28 36.48
N GLU A 88 2.48 17.67 35.30
CA GLU A 88 3.45 17.80 34.20
C GLU A 88 3.67 19.27 33.80
N MET A 89 2.60 20.07 33.70
CA MET A 89 2.71 21.47 33.29
C MET A 89 3.43 22.32 34.34
N GLU A 90 3.16 22.11 35.64
CA GLU A 90 3.83 22.83 36.74
C GLU A 90 5.30 22.40 36.92
N GLU A 91 5.64 21.12 36.70
CA GLU A 91 7.01 20.62 36.84
C GLU A 91 7.92 20.92 35.64
N LYS A 92 7.43 20.82 34.39
CA LYS A 92 8.27 20.97 33.19
C LYS A 92 8.36 22.39 32.66
N TYR A 93 7.31 23.20 32.79
CA TYR A 93 7.25 24.52 32.15
C TYR A 93 7.27 25.66 33.16
N GLY A 94 6.27 25.77 34.04
CA GLY A 94 6.20 26.85 35.03
C GLY A 94 4.88 26.93 35.79
N GLU A 95 4.73 27.95 36.64
CA GLU A 95 3.65 28.00 37.65
C GLU A 95 2.26 28.19 36.98
N VAL A 96 1.49 27.10 36.82
CA VAL A 96 0.14 27.11 36.23
C VAL A 96 -0.82 27.95 37.09
N GLU A 97 -1.33 29.07 36.59
CA GLU A 97 -2.35 29.88 37.26
C GLU A 97 -3.70 29.14 37.33
N GLU A 98 -4.18 28.64 36.19
CA GLU A 98 -5.48 27.99 36.01
C GLU A 98 -5.42 26.97 34.86
N MET A 99 -6.06 25.81 35.01
CA MET A 99 -6.22 24.81 33.94
C MET A 99 -7.69 24.37 33.85
N ASN A 100 -8.20 24.29 32.62
CA ASN A 100 -9.62 24.05 32.30
C ASN A 100 -9.75 23.06 31.14
N VAL A 101 -10.67 22.09 31.24
CA VAL A 101 -10.90 21.04 30.23
C VAL A 101 -12.34 21.10 29.70
N CYS A 102 -12.50 21.04 28.38
CA CYS A 102 -13.78 21.16 27.70
C CYS A 102 -14.48 19.82 27.44
N ASP A 103 -15.70 19.70 27.95
CA ASP A 103 -16.67 18.60 27.75
C ASP A 103 -17.74 19.00 26.70
N ASN A 104 -17.37 19.87 25.76
CA ASN A 104 -18.22 20.23 24.62
C ASN A 104 -18.42 19.01 23.70
N LEU A 105 -19.63 18.83 23.17
CA LEU A 105 -19.95 17.77 22.20
C LEU A 105 -19.61 18.13 20.74
N GLY A 106 -18.93 19.25 20.50
CA GLY A 106 -18.64 19.75 19.14
C GLY A 106 -17.15 19.78 18.86
N ASP A 107 -16.75 19.27 17.69
CA ASP A 107 -15.37 18.99 17.26
C ASP A 107 -14.35 20.10 17.54
N HIS A 108 -14.79 21.36 17.47
CA HIS A 108 -13.97 22.55 17.69
C HIS A 108 -13.64 22.87 19.16
N LEU A 109 -14.27 22.18 20.11
CA LEU A 109 -14.09 22.37 21.56
C LEU A 109 -13.99 21.06 22.36
N VAL A 110 -14.42 19.92 21.80
CA VAL A 110 -14.35 18.62 22.49
C VAL A 110 -12.90 18.28 22.90
N GLY A 111 -12.70 17.91 24.16
CA GLY A 111 -11.40 17.44 24.67
C GLY A 111 -10.29 18.50 24.73
N ASN A 112 -10.59 19.76 24.41
CA ASN A 112 -9.62 20.85 24.48
C ASN A 112 -9.22 21.12 25.95
N VAL A 113 -7.92 21.23 26.20
CA VAL A 113 -7.35 21.62 27.50
C VAL A 113 -6.71 22.99 27.35
N TYR A 114 -7.14 23.93 28.17
CA TYR A 114 -6.54 25.26 28.26
C TYR A 114 -5.71 25.34 29.53
N VAL A 115 -4.42 25.67 29.39
CA VAL A 115 -3.50 25.85 30.53
C VAL A 115 -3.03 27.31 30.52
N LYS A 116 -3.32 28.04 31.59
CA LYS A 116 -2.81 29.40 31.79
C LYS A 116 -1.64 29.37 32.75
N PHE A 117 -0.47 29.79 32.30
CA PHE A 117 0.75 29.95 33.09
C PHE A 117 0.84 31.34 33.72
N ARG A 118 1.66 31.47 34.75
CA ARG A 118 1.98 32.74 35.40
C ARG A 118 2.84 33.66 34.54
N ARG A 119 3.59 33.12 33.57
CA ARG A 119 4.46 33.86 32.66
C ARG A 119 4.15 33.48 31.21
N GLU A 120 4.37 34.42 30.30
CA GLU A 120 4.33 34.19 28.86
C GLU A 120 5.52 33.31 28.39
N GLU A 121 6.69 33.46 29.03
CA GLU A 121 7.88 32.61 28.82
C GLU A 121 7.59 31.11 29.01
N ASP A 122 6.88 30.78 30.11
CA ASP A 122 6.53 29.40 30.48
C ASP A 122 5.56 28.79 29.43
N ALA A 123 4.63 29.60 28.91
CA ALA A 123 3.64 29.22 27.93
C ALA A 123 4.24 29.01 26.52
N GLU A 124 5.15 29.89 26.08
CA GLU A 124 5.88 29.72 24.82
C GLU A 124 6.74 28.45 24.86
N LYS A 125 7.47 28.23 25.95
CA LYS A 125 8.25 27.00 26.19
C LYS A 125 7.36 25.75 26.14
N ALA A 126 6.17 25.79 26.75
CA ALA A 126 5.22 24.69 26.70
C ALA A 126 4.74 24.39 25.26
N VAL A 127 4.40 25.42 24.47
CA VAL A 127 4.02 25.24 23.05
C VAL A 127 5.17 24.65 22.22
N MET A 128 6.41 25.04 22.47
CA MET A 128 7.58 24.49 21.77
C MET A 128 7.85 23.01 22.10
N ASP A 129 7.75 22.59 23.36
CA ASP A 129 7.97 21.17 23.74
C ASP A 129 6.79 20.29 23.31
N LEU A 130 5.55 20.70 23.62
CA LEU A 130 4.36 19.87 23.45
C LEU A 130 4.11 19.48 21.98
N ASN A 131 4.31 20.39 21.01
CA ASN A 131 4.12 20.05 19.59
C ASN A 131 5.13 19.02 19.04
N ASN A 132 6.19 18.70 19.77
CA ASN A 132 7.13 17.63 19.43
C ASN A 132 6.79 16.29 20.11
N ARG A 133 5.65 16.22 20.82
CA ARG A 133 5.29 15.10 21.71
C ARG A 133 3.97 14.44 21.34
N TRP A 134 3.78 13.26 21.91
CA TRP A 134 2.63 12.38 21.68
C TRP A 134 1.94 12.01 23.00
N PHE A 135 0.62 11.83 22.95
CA PHE A 135 -0.22 11.35 24.06
C PHE A 135 -1.28 10.39 23.51
N ASN A 136 -1.47 9.22 24.13
CA ASN A 136 -2.41 8.18 23.70
C ASN A 136 -2.40 7.90 22.18
N ALA A 137 -1.19 7.72 21.62
CA ALA A 137 -0.92 7.50 20.20
C ALA A 137 -1.39 8.62 19.23
N GLN A 138 -1.67 9.82 19.73
CA GLN A 138 -1.90 11.03 18.93
C GLN A 138 -0.78 12.06 19.13
N PRO A 139 -0.44 12.87 18.11
CA PRO A 139 0.42 14.04 18.30
C PRO A 139 -0.31 15.09 19.15
N ILE A 140 0.40 15.78 20.03
CA ILE A 140 -0.16 16.86 20.85
C ILE A 140 -0.13 18.15 20.02
N HIS A 141 -1.30 18.70 19.72
CA HIS A 141 -1.40 20.00 19.04
C HIS A 141 -1.60 21.13 20.06
N ALA A 142 -0.57 21.92 20.29
CA ALA A 142 -0.57 23.04 21.24
C ALA A 142 -0.41 24.39 20.54
N GLU A 143 -1.21 25.39 20.90
CA GLU A 143 -1.11 26.76 20.35
C GLU A 143 -1.17 27.81 21.47
N LEU A 144 -0.55 28.98 21.25
CA LEU A 144 -0.81 30.16 22.09
C LEU A 144 -2.26 30.62 21.86
N SER A 145 -3.00 30.74 22.96
CA SER A 145 -4.44 31.04 22.95
C SER A 145 -4.70 32.50 23.33
N PRO A 146 -5.60 33.22 22.62
CA PRO A 146 -5.99 34.59 22.98
C PRO A 146 -6.88 34.68 24.23
N VAL A 147 -7.25 33.55 24.85
CA VAL A 147 -8.14 33.51 26.02
C VAL A 147 -7.45 34.06 27.27
N THR A 148 -7.82 35.28 27.69
CA THR A 148 -7.29 35.92 28.91
C THR A 148 -8.20 35.81 30.14
N ASP A 149 -9.51 35.60 29.95
CA ASP A 149 -10.51 35.42 31.02
C ASP A 149 -11.54 34.35 30.64
N PHE A 150 -11.43 33.18 31.28
CA PHE A 150 -12.33 32.05 31.03
C PHE A 150 -13.81 32.36 31.31
N ARG A 151 -14.13 33.38 32.14
CA ARG A 151 -15.52 33.70 32.52
C ARG A 151 -16.32 34.38 31.40
N GLU A 152 -15.65 34.90 30.38
CA GLU A 152 -16.29 35.33 29.12
C GLU A 152 -16.33 34.21 28.06
N ALA A 153 -15.49 33.19 28.21
CA ALA A 153 -15.43 32.04 27.31
C ALA A 153 -16.40 30.91 27.71
N CYS A 154 -16.75 30.79 28.99
CA CYS A 154 -17.64 29.74 29.51
C CYS A 154 -19.12 29.96 29.16
N CYS A 155 -19.81 28.86 28.88
CA CYS A 155 -21.25 28.88 28.65
C CYS A 155 -22.01 28.91 29.99
N ARG A 156 -22.47 30.10 30.40
CA ARG A 156 -23.28 30.28 31.62
C ARG A 156 -24.55 29.42 31.66
N GLN A 157 -25.12 29.08 30.51
CA GLN A 157 -26.27 28.15 30.47
C GLN A 157 -25.86 26.71 30.82
N TYR A 158 -24.62 26.29 30.52
CA TYR A 158 -24.11 24.96 30.89
C TYR A 158 -23.69 24.92 32.36
N GLU A 159 -23.10 25.99 32.88
CA GLU A 159 -22.81 26.18 34.31
C GLU A 159 -24.07 26.07 35.19
N MET A 160 -25.24 26.41 34.65
CA MET A 160 -26.56 26.26 35.29
C MET A 160 -27.29 24.94 34.96
N GLY A 161 -26.75 24.09 34.08
CA GLY A 161 -27.38 22.83 33.64
C GLY A 161 -28.45 22.96 32.54
N GLU A 162 -28.64 24.15 31.95
CA GLU A 162 -29.73 24.51 31.04
C GLU A 162 -29.32 24.61 29.54
N CYS A 163 -28.10 24.22 29.17
CA CYS A 163 -27.56 24.45 27.81
C CYS A 163 -28.11 23.46 26.76
N THR A 164 -29.24 23.81 26.14
CA THR A 164 -29.89 23.04 25.07
C THR A 164 -29.17 23.04 23.71
N ARG A 165 -27.98 23.65 23.59
CA ARG A 165 -27.29 23.87 22.30
C ARG A 165 -26.48 22.68 21.78
N GLY A 166 -26.20 21.68 22.62
CA GLY A 166 -25.41 20.51 22.25
C GLY A 166 -24.07 20.86 21.59
N GLY A 167 -23.70 20.11 20.54
CA GLY A 167 -22.48 20.36 19.74
C GLY A 167 -22.46 21.70 18.97
N PHE A 168 -23.56 22.46 18.95
CA PHE A 168 -23.62 23.80 18.34
C PHE A 168 -23.29 24.93 19.33
N CYS A 169 -22.88 24.63 20.56
CA CYS A 169 -22.43 25.65 21.50
C CYS A 169 -21.00 26.10 21.18
N ASN A 170 -20.83 27.39 20.82
CA ASN A 170 -19.52 28.02 20.57
C ASN A 170 -18.84 28.55 21.85
N PHE A 171 -19.26 28.11 23.04
CA PHE A 171 -18.72 28.55 24.34
C PHE A 171 -18.29 27.33 25.15
N MET A 172 -17.27 27.48 25.99
CA MET A 172 -16.66 26.39 26.75
C MET A 172 -17.68 25.77 27.73
N HIS A 173 -17.83 24.45 27.66
CA HIS A 173 -18.50 23.62 28.65
C HIS A 173 -17.40 22.97 29.47
N LEU A 174 -17.14 23.44 30.70
CA LEU A 174 -16.00 22.95 31.48
C LEU A 174 -16.38 21.78 32.38
N LYS A 175 -15.59 20.68 32.36
CA LYS A 175 -15.77 19.57 33.30
C LYS A 175 -15.18 19.93 34.67
N PRO A 176 -15.97 19.91 35.76
CA PRO A 176 -15.46 20.23 37.09
C PRO A 176 -14.62 19.07 37.66
N ILE A 177 -13.43 19.36 38.17
CA ILE A 177 -12.66 18.42 39.01
C ILE A 177 -13.30 18.27 40.39
N SER A 178 -13.00 17.18 41.10
CA SER A 178 -13.52 16.98 42.45
C SER A 178 -13.11 18.10 43.42
N ARG A 179 -13.90 18.24 44.48
CA ARG A 179 -13.60 19.17 45.58
C ARG A 179 -12.34 18.79 46.36
N GLU A 180 -11.81 17.59 46.17
CA GLU A 180 -10.66 17.02 46.88
C GLU A 180 -9.39 17.37 46.09
N LEU A 181 -9.32 16.98 44.80
CA LEU A 181 -8.24 17.35 43.88
C LEU A 181 -8.07 18.88 43.75
N ARG A 182 -9.18 19.64 43.73
CA ARG A 182 -9.12 21.11 43.75
C ARG A 182 -8.51 21.69 45.04
N ARG A 183 -8.56 20.96 46.17
CA ARG A 183 -7.90 21.32 47.44
C ARG A 183 -6.46 20.81 47.50
N GLU A 184 -6.11 19.75 46.79
CA GLU A 184 -4.73 19.28 46.60
C GLU A 184 -3.93 20.33 45.81
N LEU A 185 -4.19 20.43 44.50
CA LEU A 185 -3.41 21.23 43.55
C LEU A 185 -3.39 22.72 43.92
N TYR A 186 -4.58 23.36 43.94
CA TYR A 186 -4.70 24.80 44.20
C TYR A 186 -4.63 25.17 45.70
N GLY A 187 -4.74 24.20 46.62
CA GLY A 187 -4.69 24.46 48.07
C GLY A 187 -3.27 24.58 48.62
N ARG A 188 -2.29 23.84 48.06
CA ARG A 188 -0.86 24.00 48.36
C ARG A 188 -0.42 25.48 48.26
N ARG A 189 -0.91 26.20 47.23
CA ARG A 189 -0.72 27.64 47.00
C ARG A 189 -1.18 28.54 48.17
N ARG A 190 -2.31 28.24 48.82
CA ARG A 190 -2.86 29.09 49.91
C ARG A 190 -1.98 29.14 51.16
N LYS A 191 -1.20 28.10 51.45
CA LYS A 191 -0.17 28.12 52.52
C LYS A 191 1.00 29.03 52.13
N ARG A 192 1.55 28.87 50.91
CA ARG A 192 2.67 29.67 50.38
C ARG A 192 2.36 31.18 50.31
N HIS A 193 1.16 31.58 49.90
CA HIS A 193 0.83 33.02 49.80
C HIS A 193 0.53 33.69 51.15
N ARG A 194 -0.07 32.98 52.12
CA ARG A 194 -0.37 33.55 53.46
C ARG A 194 0.89 33.96 54.25
N SER A 195 2.05 33.34 54.01
CA SER A 195 3.30 33.74 54.66
C SER A 195 3.91 35.03 54.10
N ARG A 196 3.59 35.40 52.84
CA ARG A 196 4.09 36.63 52.19
C ARG A 196 3.11 37.80 52.27
N SER A 197 1.80 37.56 52.37
CA SER A 197 0.77 38.62 52.36
C SER A 197 0.52 39.34 53.70
N ARG A 198 1.43 39.23 54.68
CA ARG A 198 1.39 40.03 55.93
C ARG A 198 2.24 41.31 55.88
N SER A 199 2.96 41.55 54.79
CA SER A 199 3.78 42.76 54.57
C SER A 199 3.32 43.55 53.35
N ARG A 200 2.94 44.82 53.56
CA ARG A 200 2.50 45.82 52.55
C ARG A 200 1.18 45.51 51.81
N GLU A 201 0.36 46.49 51.43
CA GLU A 201 -0.07 47.71 52.14
C GLU A 201 -1.38 48.25 51.53
N ARG A 202 -2.00 49.26 52.15
CA ARG A 202 -3.32 49.80 51.76
C ARG A 202 -3.23 50.77 50.57
N ARG A 203 -4.13 50.67 49.58
CA ARG A 203 -4.90 51.80 48.95
C ARG A 203 -5.96 51.28 47.95
N SER A 204 -6.79 52.17 47.37
CA SER A 204 -8.12 51.80 46.84
C SER A 204 -8.70 52.81 45.81
N ARG A 205 -9.82 52.43 45.14
CA ARG A 205 -10.73 53.26 44.29
C ARG A 205 -10.20 53.59 42.86
N SER A 206 -10.98 53.88 41.80
CA SER A 206 -12.45 53.83 41.55
C SER A 206 -12.88 54.12 40.08
N ARG A 207 -13.82 53.33 39.51
CA ARG A 207 -14.97 53.63 38.57
C ARG A 207 -14.82 54.35 37.19
N ASP A 208 -15.86 54.09 36.36
CA ASP A 208 -16.54 54.95 35.34
C ASP A 208 -15.88 55.12 33.93
N ARG A 209 -16.58 55.36 32.78
CA ARG A 209 -17.99 55.08 32.31
C ARG A 209 -18.22 55.54 30.83
N ARG A 210 -19.23 54.95 30.11
CA ARG A 210 -20.02 55.55 28.96
C ARG A 210 -19.24 55.84 27.63
N ARG A 211 -19.76 56.19 26.42
CA ARG A 211 -21.06 56.27 25.65
C ARG A 211 -20.67 56.52 24.14
N ASP A 212 -21.49 56.64 23.06
CA ASP A 212 -22.76 56.07 22.51
C ASP A 212 -22.97 56.60 21.04
N ARG A 213 -23.65 55.84 20.13
CA ARG A 213 -24.44 56.31 18.93
C ARG A 213 -23.68 56.98 17.74
N GLU A 214 -24.18 57.21 16.50
CA GLU A 214 -25.25 56.78 15.52
C GLU A 214 -24.83 57.34 14.10
N ILE A 215 -25.43 57.23 12.88
CA ILE A 215 -26.74 56.78 12.29
C ILE A 215 -26.53 56.23 10.81
N MET A 216 -27.48 56.39 9.85
CA MET A 216 -27.40 56.04 8.39
C MET A 216 -28.01 57.13 7.46
N PRO A 217 -27.79 57.10 6.11
CA PRO A 217 -28.91 56.86 5.15
C PRO A 217 -28.52 56.02 3.88
N SER A 218 -29.29 56.09 2.77
CA SER A 218 -29.59 54.94 1.89
C SER A 218 -29.92 55.17 0.38
N VAL A 219 -29.62 54.17 -0.50
CA VAL A 219 -30.43 53.71 -1.70
C VAL A 219 -30.47 54.67 -2.95
N PRO A 220 -30.77 54.28 -4.24
CA PRO A 220 -31.33 53.04 -4.85
C PRO A 220 -30.58 52.40 -6.08
N LEU A 221 -31.25 51.40 -6.70
CA LEU A 221 -30.89 50.53 -7.84
C LEU A 221 -30.99 51.13 -9.26
N SER A 222 -30.41 50.44 -10.25
CA SER A 222 -31.06 50.11 -11.55
C SER A 222 -30.44 48.83 -12.20
N LYS A 223 -31.00 48.35 -13.33
CA LYS A 223 -30.55 47.17 -14.12
C LYS A 223 -30.51 47.53 -15.62
N GLU A 224 -29.66 46.89 -16.43
CA GLU A 224 -30.03 46.30 -17.76
C GLU A 224 -28.86 45.54 -18.44
N SER A 225 -29.12 44.93 -19.62
CA SER A 225 -28.25 44.04 -20.43
C SER A 225 -28.93 43.78 -21.82
N PRO A 226 -28.46 42.95 -22.79
CA PRO A 226 -27.18 42.23 -22.98
C PRO A 226 -26.64 42.23 -24.48
N VAL A 227 -25.72 41.29 -24.81
CA VAL A 227 -25.40 40.65 -26.14
C VAL A 227 -24.62 41.41 -27.25
N LYS A 228 -23.43 40.89 -27.67
CA LYS A 228 -23.15 40.22 -28.98
C LYS A 228 -21.67 39.81 -29.24
N SER A 229 -21.43 39.05 -30.32
CA SER A 229 -20.23 38.24 -30.63
C SER A 229 -19.74 38.37 -32.10
N PRO A 230 -18.58 37.77 -32.43
CA PRO A 230 -18.41 36.88 -33.62
C PRO A 230 -17.67 35.56 -33.25
N VAL A 231 -17.80 34.37 -33.86
CA VAL A 231 -17.91 33.86 -35.27
C VAL A 231 -16.53 33.73 -35.96
N CYS A 232 -15.92 32.52 -36.09
CA CYS A 232 -16.04 31.43 -37.12
C CYS A 232 -15.28 31.73 -38.46
N PRO A 233 -14.99 30.80 -39.44
CA PRO A 233 -15.36 29.36 -39.55
C PRO A 233 -14.35 28.35 -40.19
N HIS A 234 -14.68 27.03 -40.12
CA HIS A 234 -14.55 25.91 -41.12
C HIS A 234 -15.03 24.57 -40.47
N ALA A 235 -15.58 23.49 -41.06
CA ALA A 235 -16.05 23.04 -42.40
C ALA A 235 -15.17 22.02 -43.20
N ALA A 236 -15.68 20.94 -43.86
CA ALA A 236 -16.95 20.17 -43.77
C ALA A 236 -16.98 18.85 -44.65
N LYS A 237 -17.68 17.76 -44.21
CA LYS A 237 -18.44 16.73 -45.02
C LYS A 237 -17.62 15.70 -45.91
N ILE A 238 -18.06 14.49 -46.40
CA ILE A 238 -19.32 13.65 -46.34
C ILE A 238 -19.19 12.13 -46.83
N LEU A 239 -20.08 11.23 -46.33
CA LEU A 239 -20.69 9.92 -46.80
C LEU A 239 -19.99 8.67 -47.45
N ASN A 240 -20.24 7.50 -46.82
CA ASN A 240 -20.84 6.17 -47.22
C ASN A 240 -20.62 5.40 -48.56
N GLY A 241 -20.63 4.04 -48.47
CA GLY A 241 -20.98 3.06 -49.54
C GLY A 241 -20.87 1.55 -49.12
N ASP A 242 -21.81 0.68 -49.54
CA ASP A 242 -21.96 -0.76 -49.15
C ASP A 242 -21.81 -1.77 -50.33
N THR A 243 -21.51 -3.06 -50.08
CA THR A 243 -22.11 -4.28 -50.74
C THR A 243 -21.59 -5.65 -50.19
N LYS A 244 -22.15 -6.81 -50.63
CA LYS A 244 -21.94 -8.18 -50.05
C LYS A 244 -21.56 -9.31 -51.10
N PRO A 245 -21.91 -10.63 -51.01
CA PRO A 245 -20.91 -11.73 -50.88
C PRO A 245 -21.12 -12.99 -51.81
N PHE A 246 -20.69 -14.20 -51.35
CA PHE A 246 -20.88 -15.60 -51.88
C PHE A 246 -19.84 -16.16 -52.88
N PRO A 247 -19.73 -17.51 -53.11
CA PRO A 247 -20.34 -18.69 -52.45
C PRO A 247 -19.32 -19.77 -51.97
N ALA A 248 -19.78 -20.99 -51.63
CA ALA A 248 -19.00 -22.12 -51.08
C ALA A 248 -19.06 -23.42 -51.92
N ASN A 249 -18.34 -24.47 -51.51
CA ASN A 249 -18.49 -25.89 -51.92
C ASN A 249 -17.90 -26.84 -50.85
N GLY A 250 -18.26 -28.13 -50.87
CA GLY A 250 -17.79 -29.15 -49.89
C GLY A 250 -17.97 -30.60 -50.34
N VAL A 251 -17.40 -31.56 -49.59
CA VAL A 251 -17.42 -33.03 -49.84
C VAL A 251 -17.57 -33.80 -48.51
N ASP A 252 -17.84 -35.11 -48.56
CA ASP A 252 -18.54 -35.92 -47.54
C ASP A 252 -17.78 -37.20 -47.10
N LYS A 253 -18.10 -37.72 -45.90
CA LYS A 253 -17.80 -39.05 -45.28
C LYS A 253 -16.38 -39.66 -45.31
N SER A 254 -15.93 -40.10 -44.12
CA SER A 254 -15.81 -41.54 -43.77
C SER A 254 -15.68 -41.75 -42.25
N LYS A 255 -15.74 -43.01 -41.79
CA LYS A 255 -15.64 -43.46 -40.38
C LYS A 255 -14.31 -44.23 -40.16
N GLN A 256 -14.13 -44.72 -38.92
CA GLN A 256 -13.18 -45.77 -38.48
C GLN A 256 -11.76 -45.30 -38.18
N ASP A 257 -11.07 -45.77 -37.13
CA ASP A 257 -11.51 -46.56 -35.96
C ASP A 257 -10.59 -46.24 -34.75
N LEU A 258 -11.06 -46.53 -33.53
CA LEU A 258 -10.20 -46.68 -32.34
C LEU A 258 -9.64 -48.11 -32.29
N PRO A 259 -8.41 -48.28 -31.76
CA PRO A 259 -8.24 -49.33 -30.75
C PRO A 259 -7.48 -48.85 -29.50
N ASP A 260 -7.67 -49.62 -28.44
CA ASP A 260 -7.09 -49.37 -27.11
C ASP A 260 -5.60 -49.75 -26.97
N THR A 261 -5.12 -49.59 -25.75
CA THR A 261 -3.81 -49.97 -25.19
C THR A 261 -3.20 -51.28 -25.70
N GLU A 262 -1.94 -51.24 -26.16
CA GLU A 262 -0.77 -51.95 -25.58
C GLU A 262 0.49 -51.85 -26.48
N ASP A 263 1.53 -51.11 -26.05
CA ASP A 263 2.94 -51.37 -26.41
C ASP A 263 3.87 -50.66 -25.39
N THR A 264 4.14 -51.33 -24.27
CA THR A 264 5.00 -50.85 -23.18
C THR A 264 6.44 -51.36 -23.29
N SER A 265 7.08 -51.26 -24.47
CA SER A 265 8.49 -51.70 -24.61
C SER A 265 9.37 -50.95 -25.63
N ARG A 266 9.66 -49.65 -25.40
CA ARG A 266 10.78 -48.97 -26.09
C ARG A 266 11.70 -48.20 -25.14
N THR A 267 12.71 -48.90 -24.63
CA THR A 267 13.87 -48.31 -23.97
C THR A 267 14.62 -47.41 -24.96
N ILE A 268 14.57 -46.08 -24.76
CA ILE A 268 15.28 -45.13 -25.61
C ILE A 268 16.77 -45.15 -25.25
N GLN A 269 17.55 -46.00 -25.92
CA GLN A 269 19.01 -45.87 -25.94
C GLN A 269 19.39 -44.66 -26.79
N ILE A 270 19.83 -43.58 -26.15
CA ILE A 270 20.29 -42.35 -26.80
C ILE A 270 21.63 -42.64 -27.51
N ASN A 271 21.57 -42.85 -28.83
CA ASN A 271 22.75 -43.15 -29.64
C ASN A 271 23.33 -41.85 -30.22
N THR A 272 24.46 -41.40 -29.67
CA THR A 272 25.04 -40.08 -29.95
C THR A 272 25.81 -40.03 -31.27
N LYS A 273 25.16 -39.54 -32.33
CA LYS A 273 25.85 -39.02 -33.53
C LYS A 273 25.31 -37.65 -33.93
N THR A 274 26.25 -36.71 -34.08
CA THR A 274 26.01 -35.28 -34.27
C THR A 274 25.67 -34.91 -35.72
N ALA A 275 24.80 -33.92 -35.88
CA ALA A 275 24.59 -33.18 -37.12
C ALA A 275 24.32 -31.70 -36.78
N ALA A 276 25.38 -30.94 -36.53
CA ALA A 276 25.26 -29.52 -36.21
C ALA A 276 24.88 -28.70 -37.46
N VAL A 277 23.86 -27.85 -37.34
CA VAL A 277 23.49 -26.86 -38.37
C VAL A 277 23.39 -25.50 -37.70
N GLU A 278 24.44 -24.68 -37.83
CA GLU A 278 24.42 -23.31 -37.30
C GLU A 278 23.37 -22.46 -38.01
N ARG A 279 22.52 -21.77 -37.22
CA ARG A 279 21.80 -20.57 -37.65
C ARG A 279 21.85 -19.53 -36.53
N LYS A 280 22.74 -18.54 -36.68
CA LYS A 280 22.84 -17.41 -35.75
C LYS A 280 21.61 -16.51 -35.84
N TRP A 281 20.77 -16.59 -34.81
CA TRP A 281 19.91 -15.50 -34.39
C TRP A 281 20.46 -14.93 -33.08
N ILE A 282 20.35 -13.62 -32.87
CA ILE A 282 20.79 -12.98 -31.62
C ILE A 282 19.74 -13.27 -30.55
N ARG A 283 19.91 -14.41 -29.85
CA ARG A 283 19.15 -14.75 -28.65
C ARG A 283 19.63 -13.87 -27.49
N PRO A 284 18.73 -13.23 -26.71
CA PRO A 284 19.13 -12.60 -25.45
C PRO A 284 19.55 -13.68 -24.45
N THR A 285 20.83 -13.68 -24.06
CA THR A 285 21.33 -14.52 -22.96
C THR A 285 20.85 -13.94 -21.63
N PHE A 286 19.80 -14.52 -21.04
CA PHE A 286 19.24 -14.02 -19.78
C PHE A 286 20.21 -14.20 -18.61
N PRO A 287 20.41 -13.17 -17.77
CA PRO A 287 21.44 -13.18 -16.74
C PRO A 287 21.15 -14.20 -15.63
N VAL A 288 22.22 -14.82 -15.13
CA VAL A 288 22.25 -15.40 -13.79
C VAL A 288 22.59 -14.27 -12.82
N ALA A 289 21.75 -14.04 -11.82
CA ALA A 289 21.99 -13.03 -10.80
C ALA A 289 22.65 -13.65 -9.56
N ALA A 290 23.64 -12.94 -9.01
CA ALA A 290 24.16 -13.20 -7.67
C ALA A 290 23.32 -12.41 -6.65
N LEU A 291 22.78 -13.10 -5.65
CA LEU A 291 21.95 -12.52 -4.59
C LEU A 291 22.84 -11.89 -3.50
N GLY A 292 22.35 -10.87 -2.80
CA GLY A 292 23.21 -10.05 -1.93
C GLY A 292 22.55 -9.29 -0.77
N ALA A 293 21.27 -9.52 -0.44
CA ALA A 293 20.51 -8.68 0.49
C ALA A 293 19.78 -9.42 1.64
N LEU A 294 20.04 -10.72 1.84
CA LEU A 294 19.51 -11.51 2.96
C LEU A 294 20.24 -11.24 4.32
N GLU A 295 20.26 -9.97 4.76
CA GLU A 295 20.80 -9.56 6.08
C GLU A 295 19.81 -8.74 6.92
N ALA A 296 18.90 -9.40 7.63
CA ALA A 296 18.25 -8.84 8.83
C ALA A 296 17.67 -9.93 9.77
N GLN A 297 17.92 -9.78 11.08
CA GLN A 297 17.10 -10.30 12.19
C GLN A 297 16.95 -11.84 12.37
N MET A 298 18.07 -12.58 12.44
CA MET A 298 18.28 -13.58 13.51
C MET A 298 19.77 -13.62 13.92
N PRO A 299 20.11 -13.94 15.19
CA PRO A 299 21.50 -13.95 15.63
C PRO A 299 22.30 -15.16 15.10
N THR A 300 23.56 -14.92 14.73
CA THR A 300 24.61 -15.92 14.47
C THR A 300 24.34 -17.00 13.41
N LEU A 301 24.51 -16.65 12.13
CA LEU A 301 25.52 -17.31 11.28
C LEU A 301 25.88 -16.46 10.04
N LEU A 302 27.18 -16.37 9.70
CA LEU A 302 27.66 -15.64 8.53
C LEU A 302 27.85 -16.60 7.34
N ILE A 303 26.84 -16.73 6.47
CA ILE A 303 26.90 -17.64 5.31
C ILE A 303 27.30 -16.88 4.05
N ARG A 304 28.58 -16.99 3.66
CA ARG A 304 29.13 -16.45 2.39
C ARG A 304 28.78 -17.31 1.16
N MET A 305 27.53 -17.74 1.04
CA MET A 305 27.08 -18.62 -0.04
C MET A 305 25.75 -18.14 -0.61
N SER A 306 25.77 -17.11 -1.46
CA SER A 306 24.60 -16.67 -2.21
C SER A 306 24.23 -17.72 -3.27
N PRO A 307 23.04 -18.35 -3.22
CA PRO A 307 22.57 -19.17 -4.33
C PRO A 307 22.35 -18.30 -5.57
N MET A 308 22.67 -18.85 -6.74
CA MET A 308 22.57 -18.16 -8.03
C MET A 308 21.18 -18.32 -8.63
N ALA A 309 20.54 -17.21 -9.01
CA ALA A 309 19.19 -17.22 -9.58
C ALA A 309 19.21 -17.27 -11.12
N LYS A 310 18.61 -18.32 -11.71
CA LYS A 310 18.33 -18.42 -13.15
C LYS A 310 16.94 -17.85 -13.44
N CYS A 311 16.90 -16.60 -13.86
CA CYS A 311 15.68 -15.79 -13.98
C CYS A 311 14.91 -16.04 -15.29
N GLU A 312 14.24 -17.19 -15.38
CA GLU A 312 13.44 -17.60 -16.56
C GLU A 312 12.18 -16.74 -16.79
N PHE A 313 11.84 -15.87 -15.85
CA PHE A 313 10.76 -14.89 -15.98
C PHE A 313 11.06 -13.74 -16.97
N PHE A 314 12.29 -13.63 -17.49
CA PHE A 314 12.65 -12.69 -18.56
C PHE A 314 12.36 -13.19 -19.99
N ASN A 315 11.93 -14.45 -20.18
CA ASN A 315 11.48 -14.92 -21.49
C ASN A 315 10.26 -14.10 -21.99
N ALA A 316 10.01 -14.10 -23.32
CA ALA A 316 9.09 -13.15 -23.96
C ALA A 316 7.61 -13.26 -23.55
N GLY A 317 7.14 -14.46 -23.19
CA GLY A 317 5.83 -14.73 -22.58
C GLY A 317 5.83 -14.59 -21.05
N GLY A 318 7.00 -14.37 -20.44
CA GLY A 318 7.20 -14.14 -19.01
C GLY A 318 7.45 -15.41 -18.19
N SER A 319 7.87 -16.52 -18.82
CA SER A 319 8.09 -17.79 -18.11
C SER A 319 9.07 -18.78 -18.77
N VAL A 320 9.60 -19.70 -17.97
CA VAL A 320 10.39 -20.87 -18.41
C VAL A 320 9.69 -21.74 -19.47
N LYS A 321 8.35 -21.71 -19.51
CA LYS A 321 7.57 -22.54 -20.43
C LYS A 321 7.61 -22.04 -21.87
N ASP A 322 7.98 -20.77 -22.08
CA ASP A 322 8.14 -20.18 -23.41
C ASP A 322 9.18 -20.98 -24.25
N ARG A 323 10.21 -21.53 -23.59
CA ARG A 323 11.19 -22.45 -24.21
C ARG A 323 10.54 -23.71 -24.77
N ILE A 324 9.71 -24.39 -23.97
CA ILE A 324 9.08 -25.66 -24.38
C ILE A 324 7.99 -25.41 -25.41
N SER A 325 7.25 -24.30 -25.30
CA SER A 325 6.23 -23.90 -26.26
C SER A 325 6.84 -23.64 -27.65
N LEU A 326 7.96 -22.91 -27.71
CA LEU A 326 8.68 -22.72 -28.98
C LEU A 326 9.23 -24.04 -29.52
N ARG A 327 9.90 -24.85 -28.68
CA ARG A 327 10.53 -26.11 -29.11
C ARG A 327 9.49 -27.13 -29.62
N MET A 328 8.37 -27.28 -28.94
CA MET A 328 7.27 -28.17 -29.37
C MET A 328 6.69 -27.74 -30.73
N VAL A 329 6.55 -26.43 -30.97
CA VAL A 329 6.07 -25.89 -32.25
C VAL A 329 7.13 -26.09 -33.36
N GLU A 330 8.39 -25.73 -33.11
CA GLU A 330 9.47 -25.88 -34.11
C GLU A 330 9.70 -27.35 -34.51
N ASP A 331 9.63 -28.31 -33.57
CA ASP A 331 9.81 -29.73 -33.91
C ASP A 331 8.54 -30.34 -34.54
N ALA A 332 7.34 -29.86 -34.22
CA ALA A 332 6.11 -30.25 -34.92
C ALA A 332 6.02 -29.68 -36.35
N GLU A 333 6.54 -28.47 -36.58
CA GLU A 333 6.78 -27.88 -37.92
C GLU A 333 7.80 -28.72 -38.69
N ARG A 334 8.95 -29.02 -38.06
CA ARG A 334 10.07 -29.79 -38.66
C ARG A 334 9.65 -31.21 -39.05
N ALA A 335 8.78 -31.84 -38.26
CA ALA A 335 8.20 -33.16 -38.55
C ALA A 335 7.11 -33.13 -39.63
N GLY A 336 6.65 -31.95 -40.06
CA GLY A 336 5.55 -31.79 -41.01
C GLY A 336 4.16 -32.08 -40.43
N CYS A 337 4.07 -32.30 -39.11
CA CYS A 337 2.80 -32.52 -38.41
C CYS A 337 1.95 -31.25 -38.38
N LEU A 338 2.57 -30.12 -38.01
CA LEU A 338 1.93 -28.83 -37.84
C LEU A 338 2.10 -27.96 -39.10
N LYS A 339 1.01 -27.73 -39.82
CA LYS A 339 0.97 -27.03 -41.12
C LYS A 339 0.44 -25.60 -40.96
N PRO A 340 0.85 -24.61 -41.78
CA PRO A 340 0.41 -23.22 -41.62
C PRO A 340 -1.13 -23.08 -41.53
N GLY A 341 -1.61 -22.40 -40.49
CA GLY A 341 -3.05 -22.23 -40.23
C GLY A 341 -3.73 -23.38 -39.46
N ASP A 342 -3.01 -24.45 -39.11
CA ASP A 342 -3.51 -25.50 -38.20
C ASP A 342 -3.86 -24.93 -36.80
N THR A 343 -4.60 -25.71 -36.01
CA THR A 343 -5.01 -25.35 -34.64
C THR A 343 -4.14 -26.06 -33.60
N ILE A 344 -3.62 -25.31 -32.62
CA ILE A 344 -2.95 -25.85 -31.42
C ILE A 344 -3.95 -25.85 -30.26
N ILE A 345 -4.12 -27.00 -29.61
CA ILE A 345 -4.99 -27.20 -28.44
C ILE A 345 -4.13 -27.75 -27.29
N GLU A 346 -4.04 -27.07 -26.14
CA GLU A 346 -3.17 -27.54 -25.04
C GLU A 346 -3.85 -27.56 -23.66
N PRO A 347 -3.83 -28.70 -22.93
CA PRO A 347 -4.27 -28.79 -21.54
C PRO A 347 -3.19 -28.30 -20.57
N THR A 348 -3.41 -27.19 -19.86
CA THR A 348 -2.33 -26.51 -19.12
C THR A 348 -2.77 -25.69 -17.90
N SER A 349 -1.85 -25.56 -16.94
CA SER A 349 -1.90 -24.64 -15.80
C SER A 349 -1.56 -23.17 -16.16
N GLY A 350 -1.41 -22.89 -17.46
CA GLY A 350 -1.48 -21.54 -18.02
C GLY A 350 -0.19 -21.05 -18.68
N ASN A 351 0.98 -21.26 -18.07
CA ASN A 351 2.23 -20.70 -18.59
C ASN A 351 2.65 -21.30 -19.95
N THR A 352 2.53 -22.63 -20.10
CA THR A 352 2.72 -23.29 -21.41
C THR A 352 1.70 -22.83 -22.43
N GLY A 353 0.47 -22.53 -21.99
CA GLY A 353 -0.56 -21.93 -22.83
C GLY A 353 -0.20 -20.52 -23.29
N ILE A 354 0.38 -19.68 -22.43
CA ILE A 354 0.83 -18.32 -22.78
C ILE A 354 1.99 -18.39 -23.79
N GLY A 355 2.97 -19.27 -23.57
CA GLY A 355 4.05 -19.50 -24.52
C GLY A 355 3.55 -20.02 -25.87
N LEU A 356 2.56 -20.93 -25.88
CA LEU A 356 1.96 -21.45 -27.12
C LEU A 356 1.07 -20.42 -27.82
N ALA A 357 0.29 -19.63 -27.09
CA ALA A 357 -0.50 -18.54 -27.65
C ALA A 357 0.40 -17.45 -28.26
N LEU A 358 1.52 -17.12 -27.62
CA LEU A 358 2.52 -16.20 -28.17
C LEU A 358 3.16 -16.75 -29.44
N ALA A 359 3.58 -18.03 -29.43
CA ALA A 359 4.12 -18.69 -30.63
C ALA A 359 3.08 -18.76 -31.77
N ALA A 360 1.83 -19.06 -31.45
CA ALA A 360 0.71 -19.14 -32.38
C ALA A 360 0.38 -17.78 -33.02
N ALA A 361 0.30 -16.72 -32.21
CA ALA A 361 0.07 -15.35 -32.69
C ALA A 361 1.18 -14.85 -33.63
N VAL A 362 2.43 -15.25 -33.40
CA VAL A 362 3.57 -14.89 -34.25
C VAL A 362 3.66 -15.75 -35.52
N LYS A 363 3.34 -17.05 -35.45
CA LYS A 363 3.46 -18.00 -36.57
C LYS A 363 2.18 -18.19 -37.40
N GLY A 364 1.05 -17.63 -36.96
CA GLY A 364 -0.23 -17.71 -37.68
C GLY A 364 -1.02 -18.99 -37.43
N TYR A 365 -0.96 -19.54 -36.22
CA TYR A 365 -1.78 -20.68 -35.79
C TYR A 365 -3.00 -20.23 -34.99
N ARG A 366 -4.10 -20.98 -35.08
CA ARG A 366 -5.22 -20.83 -34.14
C ARG A 366 -4.82 -21.50 -32.81
N CYS A 367 -5.10 -20.89 -31.67
CA CYS A 367 -4.74 -21.44 -30.36
C CYS A 367 -5.96 -21.56 -29.44
N ILE A 368 -6.12 -22.73 -28.81
CA ILE A 368 -7.19 -23.04 -27.86
C ILE A 368 -6.54 -23.59 -26.58
N ILE A 369 -6.70 -22.88 -25.47
CA ILE A 369 -6.12 -23.26 -24.18
C ILE A 369 -7.20 -23.83 -23.26
N VAL A 370 -7.00 -25.06 -22.79
CA VAL A 370 -7.90 -25.72 -21.84
C VAL A 370 -7.26 -25.68 -20.44
N MET A 371 -7.93 -25.04 -19.47
CA MET A 371 -7.37 -24.82 -18.14
C MET A 371 -8.41 -24.98 -17.00
N PRO A 372 -8.02 -25.43 -15.81
CA PRO A 372 -8.88 -25.42 -14.63
C PRO A 372 -9.33 -24.00 -14.22
N GLU A 373 -10.47 -23.91 -13.54
CA GLU A 373 -11.01 -22.64 -13.03
C GLU A 373 -10.11 -21.94 -11.99
N LYS A 374 -9.32 -22.66 -11.17
CA LYS A 374 -8.46 -22.03 -10.13
C LYS A 374 -7.32 -21.14 -10.67
N MET A 375 -7.00 -21.26 -11.96
CA MET A 375 -5.92 -20.50 -12.60
C MET A 375 -6.29 -19.01 -12.68
N SER A 376 -5.34 -18.14 -12.33
CA SER A 376 -5.52 -16.68 -12.22
C SER A 376 -6.27 -16.01 -13.38
N MET A 377 -6.89 -14.86 -13.09
CA MET A 377 -7.60 -14.08 -14.12
C MET A 377 -6.62 -13.40 -15.08
N GLU A 378 -5.46 -12.99 -14.54
CA GLU A 378 -4.33 -12.39 -15.24
C GLU A 378 -3.82 -13.29 -16.37
N LYS A 379 -3.72 -14.62 -16.14
CA LYS A 379 -3.38 -15.59 -17.20
C LYS A 379 -4.42 -15.60 -18.32
N VAL A 380 -5.72 -15.52 -17.99
CA VAL A 380 -6.80 -15.50 -18.98
C VAL A 380 -6.81 -14.22 -19.81
N ASP A 381 -6.58 -13.06 -19.20
CA ASP A 381 -6.56 -11.80 -19.93
C ASP A 381 -5.31 -11.63 -20.80
N VAL A 382 -4.16 -12.17 -20.39
CA VAL A 382 -2.97 -12.31 -21.26
C VAL A 382 -3.27 -13.23 -22.46
N LEU A 383 -3.91 -14.38 -22.23
CA LEU A 383 -4.25 -15.32 -23.31
C LEU A 383 -5.26 -14.73 -24.32
N ARG A 384 -6.27 -13.98 -23.85
CA ARG A 384 -7.18 -13.22 -24.71
C ARG A 384 -6.45 -12.15 -25.52
N ALA A 385 -5.52 -11.43 -24.91
CA ALA A 385 -4.72 -10.41 -25.59
C ALA A 385 -3.79 -11.01 -26.67
N LEU A 386 -3.35 -12.25 -26.49
CA LEU A 386 -2.62 -13.04 -27.49
C LEU A 386 -3.53 -13.71 -28.54
N GLY A 387 -4.86 -13.51 -28.47
CA GLY A 387 -5.83 -14.05 -29.43
C GLY A 387 -6.16 -15.54 -29.24
N ALA A 388 -5.80 -16.15 -28.10
CA ALA A 388 -6.17 -17.54 -27.81
C ALA A 388 -7.62 -17.68 -27.34
N GLU A 389 -8.30 -18.70 -27.85
CA GLU A 389 -9.57 -19.17 -27.31
C GLU A 389 -9.33 -19.93 -25.99
N ILE A 390 -10.27 -19.84 -25.04
CA ILE A 390 -10.06 -20.34 -23.68
C ILE A 390 -11.27 -21.16 -23.25
N VAL A 391 -11.00 -22.41 -22.86
CA VAL A 391 -11.99 -23.33 -22.29
C VAL A 391 -11.63 -23.58 -20.83
N ARG A 392 -12.55 -23.25 -19.92
CA ARG A 392 -12.42 -23.54 -18.48
C ARG A 392 -12.97 -24.95 -18.20
N THR A 393 -12.36 -25.65 -17.23
CA THR A 393 -12.87 -26.92 -16.71
C THR A 393 -12.97 -26.91 -15.18
N PRO A 394 -13.87 -27.71 -14.56
CA PRO A 394 -13.98 -27.82 -13.11
C PRO A 394 -12.63 -28.14 -12.46
N THR A 395 -12.29 -27.45 -11.37
CA THR A 395 -11.03 -27.67 -10.65
C THR A 395 -11.02 -29.00 -9.87
N SER A 396 -12.20 -29.52 -9.51
CA SER A 396 -12.39 -30.79 -8.80
C SER A 396 -12.37 -32.03 -9.70
N ALA A 397 -12.27 -31.87 -11.03
CA ALA A 397 -12.20 -33.00 -11.94
C ALA A 397 -10.80 -33.65 -11.90
N ARG A 398 -10.76 -34.92 -11.46
CA ARG A 398 -9.57 -35.80 -11.57
C ARG A 398 -9.04 -35.84 -13.01
N PHE A 399 -7.74 -36.09 -13.19
CA PHE A 399 -7.12 -36.13 -14.53
C PHE A 399 -7.81 -37.11 -15.50
N ASP A 400 -8.33 -38.23 -14.99
CA ASP A 400 -9.00 -39.32 -15.72
C ASP A 400 -10.47 -39.04 -16.08
N SER A 401 -11.05 -37.93 -15.60
CA SER A 401 -12.42 -37.53 -15.95
C SER A 401 -12.51 -36.99 -17.39
N PRO A 402 -13.60 -37.29 -18.15
CA PRO A 402 -13.87 -36.63 -19.44
C PRO A 402 -14.15 -35.12 -19.31
N GLU A 403 -14.37 -34.63 -18.09
CA GLU A 403 -14.51 -33.20 -17.75
C GLU A 403 -13.17 -32.57 -17.34
N SER A 404 -12.09 -33.35 -17.21
CA SER A 404 -10.76 -32.83 -16.89
C SER A 404 -10.24 -31.96 -18.04
N HIS A 405 -9.33 -31.03 -17.74
CA HIS A 405 -8.68 -30.21 -18.76
C HIS A 405 -7.98 -31.07 -19.84
N VAL A 406 -7.49 -32.26 -19.50
CA VAL A 406 -6.93 -33.22 -20.46
C VAL A 406 -8.03 -33.87 -21.30
N GLY A 407 -9.09 -34.41 -20.67
CA GLY A 407 -10.20 -35.06 -21.38
C GLY A 407 -10.93 -34.11 -22.35
N VAL A 408 -11.14 -32.86 -21.92
CA VAL A 408 -11.74 -31.80 -22.75
C VAL A 408 -10.84 -31.39 -23.91
N ALA A 409 -9.51 -31.30 -23.71
CA ALA A 409 -8.58 -31.05 -24.81
C ALA A 409 -8.62 -32.16 -25.87
N TRP A 410 -8.62 -33.43 -25.46
CA TRP A 410 -8.72 -34.58 -26.37
C TRP A 410 -10.07 -34.64 -27.10
N ARG A 411 -11.18 -34.28 -26.44
CA ARG A 411 -12.48 -34.13 -27.11
C ARG A 411 -12.43 -33.04 -28.18
N LEU A 412 -11.95 -31.84 -27.84
CA LEU A 412 -11.84 -30.72 -28.78
C LEU A 412 -10.93 -31.04 -29.98
N LYS A 413 -9.85 -31.81 -29.76
CA LYS A 413 -8.98 -32.30 -30.85
C LYS A 413 -9.75 -33.18 -31.85
N ASN A 414 -10.62 -34.06 -31.36
CA ASN A 414 -11.42 -34.95 -32.20
C ASN A 414 -12.58 -34.22 -32.90
N GLU A 415 -13.04 -33.10 -32.34
CA GLU A 415 -14.12 -32.25 -32.89
C GLU A 415 -13.62 -31.20 -33.91
N ILE A 416 -12.35 -30.78 -33.82
CA ILE A 416 -11.79 -29.66 -34.62
C ILE A 416 -10.80 -30.20 -35.68
N PRO A 417 -11.12 -30.11 -36.99
CA PRO A 417 -10.21 -30.50 -38.06
C PRO A 417 -8.88 -29.74 -38.04
N ASN A 418 -7.81 -30.39 -38.49
CA ASN A 418 -6.44 -29.82 -38.51
C ASN A 418 -5.96 -29.32 -37.13
N SER A 419 -6.37 -29.99 -36.05
CA SER A 419 -5.96 -29.64 -34.69
C SER A 419 -4.97 -30.64 -34.08
N HIS A 420 -4.08 -30.11 -33.25
CA HIS A 420 -2.99 -30.85 -32.62
C HIS A 420 -2.94 -30.53 -31.12
N ILE A 421 -2.72 -31.56 -30.32
CA ILE A 421 -2.26 -31.39 -28.93
C ILE A 421 -0.76 -31.63 -28.95
N LEU A 422 0.01 -30.68 -28.41
CA LEU A 422 1.48 -30.78 -28.38
C LEU A 422 1.95 -31.56 -27.15
N ASP A 423 1.12 -31.63 -26.10
CA ASP A 423 1.22 -32.51 -24.94
C ASP A 423 2.55 -32.40 -24.19
N GLN A 424 2.68 -31.30 -23.43
CA GLN A 424 3.79 -31.08 -22.52
C GLN A 424 4.07 -32.24 -21.52
N TYR A 425 3.12 -33.14 -21.27
CA TYR A 425 3.27 -34.25 -20.32
C TYR A 425 3.94 -35.49 -20.92
N ARG A 426 3.93 -35.61 -22.26
CA ARG A 426 4.47 -36.77 -23.00
C ARG A 426 5.53 -36.41 -24.05
N ASN A 427 5.55 -35.17 -24.53
CA ASN A 427 6.39 -34.76 -25.65
C ASN A 427 7.84 -34.52 -25.21
N ALA A 428 8.78 -35.30 -25.77
CA ALA A 428 10.21 -35.19 -25.50
C ALA A 428 10.80 -33.79 -25.78
N SER A 429 10.16 -32.99 -26.63
CA SER A 429 10.49 -31.58 -26.88
C SER A 429 10.53 -30.73 -25.61
N ASN A 430 9.74 -31.08 -24.58
CA ASN A 430 9.75 -30.40 -23.27
C ASN A 430 11.10 -30.59 -22.53
N PRO A 431 11.47 -31.81 -22.08
CA PRO A 431 12.76 -32.01 -21.41
C PRO A 431 13.96 -31.69 -22.33
N LEU A 432 13.87 -31.94 -23.65
CA LEU A 432 14.92 -31.58 -24.60
C LEU A 432 15.13 -30.06 -24.74
N ALA A 433 14.11 -29.22 -24.57
CA ALA A 433 14.33 -27.77 -24.54
C ALA A 433 15.22 -27.36 -23.36
N HIS A 434 15.07 -28.03 -22.21
CA HIS A 434 15.86 -27.75 -21.02
C HIS A 434 17.24 -28.40 -21.06
N TYR A 435 17.36 -29.61 -21.60
CA TYR A 435 18.65 -30.27 -21.84
C TYR A 435 19.50 -29.50 -22.87
N ASP A 436 18.95 -29.23 -24.06
CA ASP A 436 19.69 -28.61 -25.18
C ASP A 436 19.94 -27.10 -24.99
N THR A 437 19.28 -26.43 -24.02
CA THR A 437 19.46 -24.97 -23.82
C THR A 437 19.58 -24.53 -22.36
N THR A 438 18.68 -24.90 -21.46
CA THR A 438 18.71 -24.38 -20.07
C THR A 438 19.92 -24.90 -19.30
N ALA A 439 20.26 -26.19 -19.43
CA ALA A 439 21.43 -26.79 -18.79
C ALA A 439 22.74 -26.25 -19.39
N GLU A 440 22.87 -26.20 -20.72
CA GLU A 440 24.03 -25.62 -21.42
C GLU A 440 24.24 -24.13 -21.08
N GLU A 441 23.17 -23.33 -20.99
CA GLU A 441 23.25 -21.94 -20.52
C GLU A 441 23.76 -21.86 -19.08
N ILE A 442 23.25 -22.69 -18.17
CA ILE A 442 23.71 -22.70 -16.76
C ILE A 442 25.18 -23.11 -16.68
N LEU A 443 25.60 -24.17 -17.38
CA LEU A 443 26.99 -24.62 -17.42
C LEU A 443 27.92 -23.54 -17.98
N ALA A 444 27.54 -22.87 -19.07
CA ALA A 444 28.31 -21.78 -19.65
C ALA A 444 28.36 -20.54 -18.73
N GLN A 445 27.25 -20.20 -18.06
CA GLN A 445 27.17 -19.05 -17.14
C GLN A 445 27.85 -19.29 -15.78
N CYS A 446 28.08 -20.55 -15.42
CA CYS A 446 28.75 -20.96 -14.19
C CYS A 446 30.14 -21.58 -14.44
N ASP A 447 30.83 -21.29 -15.54
CA ASP A 447 32.19 -21.78 -15.85
C ASP A 447 32.36 -23.32 -15.80
N GLY A 448 31.29 -24.09 -16.02
CA GLY A 448 31.25 -25.54 -15.81
C GLY A 448 31.27 -25.98 -14.34
N LYS A 449 31.10 -25.05 -13.39
CA LYS A 449 31.13 -25.29 -11.93
C LYS A 449 29.76 -25.04 -11.33
N VAL A 450 29.02 -26.13 -11.12
CA VAL A 450 27.77 -26.16 -10.34
C VAL A 450 27.84 -27.38 -9.43
N ASP A 451 27.52 -27.20 -8.15
CA ASP A 451 27.57 -28.27 -7.14
C ASP A 451 26.16 -28.76 -6.78
N MET A 452 25.17 -27.86 -6.87
CA MET A 452 23.77 -28.14 -6.59
C MET A 452 22.86 -27.40 -7.57
N LEU A 453 21.81 -28.06 -8.05
CA LEU A 453 20.76 -27.48 -8.88
C LEU A 453 19.39 -27.77 -8.26
N VAL A 454 18.64 -26.71 -7.98
CA VAL A 454 17.28 -26.79 -7.46
C VAL A 454 16.30 -26.61 -8.62
N ALA A 455 15.58 -27.70 -8.93
CA ALA A 455 14.82 -27.98 -10.15
C ALA A 455 15.66 -28.19 -11.44
N GLY A 456 15.41 -29.32 -12.13
CA GLY A 456 16.08 -29.70 -13.39
C GLY A 456 17.13 -30.79 -13.19
N THR A 457 17.82 -31.19 -14.26
CA THR A 457 18.81 -32.29 -14.24
C THR A 457 20.13 -31.84 -14.87
N CYS A 458 21.26 -32.30 -14.31
CA CYS A 458 22.60 -31.94 -14.78
C CYS A 458 23.63 -32.99 -14.30
N PRO A 459 24.55 -33.50 -15.15
CA PRO A 459 25.48 -34.56 -14.77
C PRO A 459 26.54 -34.07 -13.77
N ASN A 460 26.80 -34.88 -12.73
CA ASN A 460 27.73 -34.60 -11.62
C ASN A 460 27.35 -33.42 -10.71
N VAL A 461 26.09 -32.96 -10.75
CA VAL A 461 25.54 -31.90 -9.90
C VAL A 461 24.50 -32.52 -8.97
N LYS A 462 24.45 -32.13 -7.68
CA LYS A 462 23.40 -32.62 -6.77
C LYS A 462 22.05 -32.01 -7.15
N ILE A 463 21.10 -32.86 -7.52
CA ILE A 463 19.76 -32.46 -7.98
C ILE A 463 18.75 -32.48 -6.84
N VAL A 464 18.09 -31.34 -6.64
CA VAL A 464 17.02 -31.16 -5.64
C VAL A 464 15.68 -30.98 -6.37
N GLY A 465 14.82 -31.99 -6.27
CA GLY A 465 13.41 -31.88 -6.64
C GLY A 465 12.61 -31.14 -5.57
N VAL A 466 11.65 -30.29 -5.97
CA VAL A 466 10.80 -29.54 -5.05
C VAL A 466 9.34 -29.75 -5.44
N ASP A 467 8.51 -30.18 -4.50
CA ASP A 467 7.17 -30.70 -4.78
C ASP A 467 6.17 -30.31 -3.66
N PRO A 468 5.01 -29.71 -3.97
CA PRO A 468 4.10 -29.24 -2.95
C PRO A 468 3.44 -30.37 -2.13
N GLU A 469 3.10 -30.06 -0.88
CA GLU A 469 2.18 -30.85 -0.08
C GLU A 469 0.85 -31.06 -0.84
N GLY A 470 0.43 -32.31 -0.96
CA GLY A 470 -0.74 -32.71 -1.76
C GLY A 470 -0.44 -33.12 -3.20
N SER A 471 0.83 -33.08 -3.61
CA SER A 471 1.32 -33.78 -4.80
C SER A 471 2.05 -35.09 -4.45
N ILE A 472 2.12 -36.01 -5.42
CA ILE A 472 2.73 -37.34 -5.33
C ILE A 472 4.02 -37.49 -6.16
N LEU A 473 4.64 -36.40 -6.64
CA LEU A 473 5.81 -36.52 -7.51
C LEU A 473 7.04 -37.03 -6.76
N ALA A 474 7.20 -36.57 -5.51
CA ALA A 474 8.40 -36.81 -4.70
C ALA A 474 8.61 -38.27 -4.29
N GLU A 475 9.88 -38.65 -4.14
CA GLU A 475 10.32 -39.94 -3.62
C GLU A 475 11.21 -39.75 -2.37
N PRO A 476 11.15 -40.65 -1.37
CA PRO A 476 10.28 -41.83 -1.31
C PRO A 476 8.84 -41.48 -0.88
N GLU A 477 7.89 -42.35 -1.19
CA GLU A 477 6.43 -42.15 -1.04
C GLU A 477 5.96 -41.69 0.36
N GLN A 478 6.76 -41.97 1.41
CA GLN A 478 6.49 -41.47 2.76
C GLN A 478 6.44 -39.94 2.84
N LEU A 479 7.11 -39.21 1.94
CA LEU A 479 7.06 -37.75 1.83
C LEU A 479 5.71 -37.20 1.31
N ASN A 480 4.91 -38.02 0.63
CA ASN A 480 3.64 -37.59 0.04
C ASN A 480 2.44 -37.75 1.00
N LYS A 481 2.69 -38.23 2.23
CA LYS A 481 1.65 -38.42 3.26
C LYS A 481 1.23 -37.09 3.88
N THR A 482 0.09 -36.56 3.45
CA THR A 482 -0.53 -35.37 4.02
C THR A 482 -2.05 -35.40 3.81
N ASP A 483 -2.79 -34.73 4.70
CA ASP A 483 -4.24 -34.57 4.59
C ASP A 483 -4.64 -33.49 3.56
N LYS A 484 -3.68 -32.67 3.11
CA LYS A 484 -3.90 -31.63 2.09
C LYS A 484 -3.89 -32.26 0.69
N THR A 485 -4.93 -31.99 -0.09
CA THR A 485 -5.02 -32.38 -1.51
C THR A 485 -5.12 -31.17 -2.46
N GLN A 486 -5.10 -29.95 -1.91
CA GLN A 486 -5.19 -28.70 -2.65
C GLN A 486 -4.22 -27.67 -2.07
N TYR A 487 -3.65 -26.87 -2.97
CA TYR A 487 -2.68 -25.81 -2.71
C TYR A 487 -2.88 -24.67 -3.73
N GLU A 488 -2.51 -23.45 -3.32
CA GLU A 488 -2.70 -22.20 -4.05
C GLU A 488 -1.55 -21.85 -5.01
N VAL A 489 -0.33 -22.34 -4.76
CA VAL A 489 0.80 -22.20 -5.69
C VAL A 489 0.45 -22.83 -7.04
N GLU A 490 0.69 -22.09 -8.14
CA GLU A 490 0.36 -22.52 -9.50
C GLU A 490 1.62 -22.93 -10.27
N GLY A 491 1.56 -24.07 -10.97
CA GLY A 491 2.56 -24.48 -11.98
C GLY A 491 3.52 -25.60 -11.57
N ILE A 492 3.40 -26.12 -10.36
CA ILE A 492 4.14 -27.27 -9.81
C ILE A 492 3.16 -28.24 -9.12
N GLY A 493 3.57 -29.50 -8.97
CA GLY A 493 2.77 -30.58 -8.38
C GLY A 493 1.68 -31.13 -9.29
N TYR A 494 1.49 -32.46 -9.25
CA TYR A 494 0.42 -33.21 -9.92
C TYR A 494 -0.10 -34.39 -9.06
N ASP A 495 -1.28 -34.91 -9.43
CA ASP A 495 -1.93 -36.12 -8.91
C ASP A 495 -1.57 -37.40 -9.71
N PHE A 496 -0.69 -37.27 -10.71
CA PHE A 496 -0.11 -38.33 -11.52
C PHE A 496 1.37 -38.05 -11.80
N ILE A 497 2.13 -39.05 -12.24
CA ILE A 497 3.53 -38.89 -12.67
C ILE A 497 3.57 -38.61 -14.19
N PRO A 498 4.05 -37.44 -14.66
CA PRO A 498 4.15 -37.15 -16.10
C PRO A 498 5.17 -38.06 -16.79
N THR A 499 4.92 -38.48 -18.03
CA THR A 499 5.82 -39.35 -18.80
C THR A 499 7.18 -38.70 -19.09
N VAL A 500 7.26 -37.36 -19.11
CA VAL A 500 8.52 -36.61 -19.25
C VAL A 500 9.32 -36.43 -17.95
N LEU A 501 8.81 -36.88 -16.80
CA LEU A 501 9.52 -36.79 -15.52
C LEU A 501 10.31 -38.08 -15.26
N ASP A 502 11.61 -38.04 -15.51
CA ASP A 502 12.54 -39.02 -14.96
C ASP A 502 12.88 -38.66 -13.51
N ARG A 503 12.58 -39.56 -12.57
CA ARG A 503 12.90 -39.40 -11.14
C ARG A 503 14.23 -40.02 -10.74
N SER A 504 14.81 -40.89 -11.57
CA SER A 504 16.07 -41.60 -11.28
C SER A 504 17.30 -40.69 -11.28
N VAL A 505 17.13 -39.46 -11.78
CA VAL A 505 18.13 -38.39 -11.90
C VAL A 505 17.93 -37.26 -10.88
N ILE A 506 17.16 -37.53 -9.81
CA ILE A 506 16.91 -36.59 -8.70
C ILE A 506 17.48 -37.19 -7.41
N ASP A 507 18.55 -36.60 -6.86
CA ASP A 507 19.23 -37.12 -5.66
C ASP A 507 18.41 -36.99 -4.38
N MET A 508 17.57 -35.95 -4.28
CA MET A 508 16.70 -35.74 -3.13
C MET A 508 15.48 -34.88 -3.47
N TRP A 509 14.44 -35.01 -2.64
CA TRP A 509 13.21 -34.22 -2.72
C TRP A 509 12.98 -33.38 -1.47
N TYR A 510 12.49 -32.16 -1.66
CA TYR A 510 11.98 -31.26 -0.62
C TYR A 510 10.46 -31.09 -0.81
N LYS A 511 9.67 -31.36 0.24
CA LYS A 511 8.23 -31.08 0.22
C LYS A 511 7.97 -29.66 0.70
N SER A 512 7.18 -28.91 -0.07
CA SER A 512 6.95 -27.49 0.18
C SER A 512 5.50 -27.12 0.46
N ASN A 513 5.26 -26.02 1.17
CA ASN A 513 3.92 -25.48 1.43
C ASN A 513 3.68 -24.09 0.81
N ASP A 514 2.41 -23.68 0.73
CA ASP A 514 2.01 -22.38 0.18
C ASP A 514 2.59 -21.19 0.97
N GLU A 515 2.63 -21.28 2.30
CA GLU A 515 3.01 -20.16 3.19
C GLU A 515 4.49 -19.81 3.03
N GLU A 516 5.40 -20.78 3.11
CA GLU A 516 6.83 -20.55 2.86
C GLU A 516 7.06 -20.08 1.41
N SER A 517 6.32 -20.63 0.44
CA SER A 517 6.47 -20.34 -0.98
C SER A 517 6.12 -18.88 -1.30
N PHE A 518 5.00 -18.40 -0.76
CA PHE A 518 4.58 -17.02 -0.94
C PHE A 518 5.42 -16.04 -0.12
N ASN A 519 5.76 -16.35 1.13
CA ASN A 519 6.60 -15.47 1.93
C ASN A 519 8.01 -15.34 1.34
N MET A 520 8.64 -16.43 0.90
CA MET A 520 9.91 -16.39 0.16
C MET A 520 9.80 -15.64 -1.18
N SER A 521 8.69 -15.80 -1.91
CA SER A 521 8.45 -15.00 -3.14
C SER A 521 8.39 -13.50 -2.85
N ARG A 522 7.76 -13.10 -1.73
CA ARG A 522 7.70 -11.68 -1.33
C ARG A 522 9.05 -11.16 -0.81
N MET A 523 9.88 -12.00 -0.19
CA MET A 523 11.26 -11.64 0.15
C MET A 523 12.12 -11.43 -1.09
N LEU A 524 12.09 -12.33 -2.08
CA LEU A 524 12.80 -12.17 -3.36
C LEU A 524 12.46 -10.86 -4.08
N ILE A 525 11.18 -10.44 -4.04
CA ILE A 525 10.73 -9.16 -4.59
C ILE A 525 11.25 -7.97 -3.78
N ARG A 526 11.29 -8.08 -2.44
CA ARG A 526 11.60 -6.98 -1.51
C ARG A 526 13.09 -6.72 -1.32
N GLU A 527 13.88 -7.79 -1.23
CA GLU A 527 15.29 -7.75 -0.84
C GLU A 527 16.20 -7.80 -2.08
N GLU A 528 15.92 -8.72 -3.01
CA GLU A 528 16.73 -8.94 -4.23
C GLU A 528 16.14 -8.24 -5.48
N GLY A 529 14.96 -7.61 -5.36
CA GLY A 529 14.27 -6.92 -6.46
C GLY A 529 13.74 -7.84 -7.57
N LEU A 530 13.72 -9.16 -7.35
CA LEU A 530 13.37 -10.15 -8.37
C LEU A 530 11.85 -10.31 -8.46
N LEU A 531 11.27 -9.85 -9.57
CA LEU A 531 9.82 -9.79 -9.79
C LEU A 531 9.22 -11.16 -10.21
N CYS A 532 9.49 -12.19 -9.42
CA CYS A 532 9.17 -13.59 -9.69
C CYS A 532 7.87 -14.10 -9.05
N GLY A 533 7.29 -15.16 -9.62
CA GLY A 533 6.03 -15.81 -9.19
C GLY A 533 6.21 -16.87 -8.10
N GLY A 534 5.09 -17.39 -7.58
CA GLY A 534 5.03 -18.23 -6.36
C GLY A 534 5.96 -19.45 -6.36
N SER A 535 6.05 -20.13 -7.51
CA SER A 535 6.94 -21.31 -7.68
C SER A 535 8.44 -20.98 -7.57
N SER A 536 8.81 -19.70 -7.74
CA SER A 536 10.18 -19.21 -7.57
C SER A 536 10.55 -19.11 -6.09
N GLY A 537 9.62 -18.67 -5.24
CA GLY A 537 9.78 -18.71 -3.79
C GLY A 537 9.78 -20.15 -3.26
N THR A 538 8.97 -21.05 -3.83
CA THR A 538 9.04 -22.49 -3.54
C THR A 538 10.45 -23.05 -3.77
N ALA A 539 11.03 -22.79 -4.95
CA ALA A 539 12.37 -23.26 -5.28
C ALA A 539 13.44 -22.63 -4.37
N MET A 540 13.32 -21.33 -4.04
CA MET A 540 14.29 -20.65 -3.16
C MET A 540 14.16 -21.08 -1.69
N ALA A 541 12.96 -21.37 -1.18
CA ALA A 541 12.76 -21.87 0.18
C ALA A 541 13.46 -23.24 0.37
N ALA A 542 13.28 -24.14 -0.59
CA ALA A 542 14.03 -25.39 -0.66
C ALA A 542 15.55 -25.14 -0.76
N ALA A 543 15.98 -24.23 -1.64
CA ALA A 543 17.39 -23.91 -1.83
C ALA A 543 18.08 -23.39 -0.56
N VAL A 544 17.46 -22.44 0.16
CA VAL A 544 17.96 -21.88 1.42
C VAL A 544 18.06 -22.94 2.52
N ASN A 545 17.23 -23.99 2.47
CA ASN A 545 17.31 -25.11 3.40
C ASN A 545 18.36 -26.16 3.00
N VAL A 546 18.45 -26.55 1.73
CA VAL A 546 19.36 -27.63 1.28
C VAL A 546 20.79 -27.13 1.04
N ALA A 547 20.99 -25.88 0.64
CA ALA A 547 22.33 -25.28 0.46
C ALA A 547 23.15 -25.18 1.76
N LYS A 548 22.53 -25.40 2.93
CA LYS A 548 23.21 -25.52 4.24
C LYS A 548 24.19 -26.70 4.30
N GLU A 549 24.09 -27.66 3.38
CA GLU A 549 25.03 -28.79 3.24
C GLU A 549 26.30 -28.44 2.44
N LEU A 550 26.31 -27.31 1.72
CA LEU A 550 27.42 -26.92 0.85
C LEU A 550 28.59 -26.29 1.63
N LYS A 551 29.77 -26.33 1.02
CA LYS A 551 31.04 -25.79 1.55
C LYS A 551 31.41 -24.50 0.84
N GLU A 552 32.27 -23.69 1.48
CA GLU A 552 32.76 -22.44 0.90
C GLU A 552 33.41 -22.68 -0.48
N GLY A 553 32.98 -21.91 -1.47
CA GLY A 553 33.40 -22.04 -2.87
C GLY A 553 32.48 -22.88 -3.76
N GLN A 554 31.54 -23.67 -3.20
CA GLN A 554 30.55 -24.41 -3.97
C GLN A 554 29.40 -23.51 -4.47
N ARG A 555 28.80 -23.87 -5.61
CA ARG A 555 27.76 -23.08 -6.31
C ARG A 555 26.42 -23.83 -6.34
N CYS A 556 25.40 -23.25 -5.70
CA CYS A 556 24.00 -23.65 -5.85
C CYS A 556 23.31 -22.78 -6.91
N VAL A 557 22.55 -23.39 -7.83
CA VAL A 557 21.73 -22.69 -8.83
C VAL A 557 20.25 -22.99 -8.60
N VAL A 558 19.39 -21.98 -8.70
CA VAL A 558 17.95 -22.06 -8.46
C VAL A 558 17.19 -21.52 -9.67
N ILE A 559 16.25 -22.30 -10.22
CA ILE A 559 15.38 -21.85 -11.31
C ILE A 559 14.24 -21.00 -10.74
N LEU A 560 14.05 -19.78 -11.26
CA LEU A 560 12.92 -18.90 -10.91
C LEU A 560 11.91 -18.87 -12.08
N PRO A 561 10.82 -19.68 -12.06
CA PRO A 561 10.15 -20.08 -13.31
C PRO A 561 9.31 -19.04 -14.04
N ASP A 562 8.69 -18.08 -13.36
CA ASP A 562 7.79 -17.09 -13.98
C ASP A 562 7.67 -15.78 -13.19
N SER A 563 6.96 -14.79 -13.74
CA SER A 563 6.87 -13.41 -13.21
C SER A 563 5.65 -13.15 -12.34
N ILE A 564 5.71 -12.12 -11.49
CA ILE A 564 4.57 -11.61 -10.68
C ILE A 564 3.32 -11.26 -11.48
N ARG A 565 3.43 -11.05 -12.81
CA ARG A 565 2.30 -10.72 -13.71
C ARG A 565 1.12 -11.67 -13.52
N ASN A 566 1.42 -12.95 -13.34
CA ASN A 566 0.42 -14.02 -13.21
C ASN A 566 -0.29 -14.04 -11.84
N TYR A 567 0.11 -13.18 -10.89
CA TYR A 567 -0.25 -13.28 -9.47
C TYR A 567 -0.59 -11.93 -8.81
N MET A 568 -0.85 -10.89 -9.61
CA MET A 568 -1.07 -9.51 -9.14
C MET A 568 -2.20 -9.37 -8.10
N SER A 569 -3.26 -10.17 -8.25
CA SER A 569 -4.41 -10.24 -7.33
C SER A 569 -4.28 -11.33 -6.25
N LYS A 570 -3.28 -12.23 -6.36
CA LYS A 570 -2.99 -13.31 -5.41
C LYS A 570 -1.91 -12.89 -4.40
N PHE A 571 -0.82 -13.65 -4.24
CA PHE A 571 0.15 -13.47 -3.15
C PHE A 571 0.83 -12.08 -3.08
N LEU A 572 0.83 -11.32 -4.17
CA LEU A 572 1.32 -9.94 -4.18
C LEU A 572 0.43 -9.00 -3.34
N SER A 573 -0.86 -9.33 -3.20
CA SER A 573 -1.88 -8.60 -2.46
C SER A 573 -1.92 -9.03 -0.99
N ASP A 574 -1.59 -8.10 -0.08
CA ASP A 574 -1.71 -8.30 1.38
C ASP A 574 -3.10 -8.80 1.80
N LYS A 575 -4.16 -8.29 1.15
CA LYS A 575 -5.54 -8.69 1.43
C LYS A 575 -5.79 -10.17 1.12
N TRP A 576 -5.20 -10.68 0.05
CA TRP A 576 -5.32 -12.09 -0.33
C TRP A 576 -4.49 -12.97 0.59
N MET A 577 -3.27 -12.54 0.94
CA MET A 577 -2.41 -13.24 1.91
C MET A 577 -3.10 -13.42 3.27
N VAL A 578 -3.72 -12.36 3.81
CA VAL A 578 -4.51 -12.43 5.05
C VAL A 578 -5.77 -13.28 4.86
N GLN A 579 -6.52 -13.10 3.77
CA GLN A 579 -7.73 -13.90 3.49
C GLN A 579 -7.45 -15.41 3.40
N LYS A 580 -6.23 -15.80 3.01
CA LYS A 580 -5.76 -17.18 2.95
C LYS A 580 -5.04 -17.67 4.21
N GLY A 581 -4.78 -16.79 5.18
CA GLY A 581 -4.05 -17.11 6.41
C GLY A 581 -2.53 -17.22 6.28
N PHE A 582 -1.95 -16.84 5.13
CA PHE A 582 -0.49 -16.87 4.89
C PHE A 582 0.26 -15.64 5.44
N LEU A 583 -0.47 -14.72 6.09
CA LEU A 583 0.03 -13.52 6.74
C LEU A 583 -0.95 -13.13 7.85
N SER A 584 -0.47 -12.80 9.04
CA SER A 584 -1.34 -12.35 10.14
C SER A 584 -1.75 -10.87 9.97
N GLU A 585 -2.85 -10.46 10.61
CA GLU A 585 -3.18 -9.03 10.70
C GLU A 585 -2.14 -8.26 11.56
N GLU A 586 -1.54 -8.94 12.55
CA GLU A 586 -0.48 -8.38 13.39
C GLU A 586 0.79 -8.10 12.58
N ASP A 587 1.20 -8.98 11.65
CA ASP A 587 2.28 -8.74 10.69
C ASP A 587 2.05 -7.46 9.88
N LEU A 588 0.80 -7.20 9.47
CA LEU A 588 0.45 -5.97 8.73
C LEU A 588 0.47 -4.71 9.61
N MET A 589 0.43 -4.83 10.93
CA MET A 589 0.62 -3.72 11.86
C MET A 589 2.11 -3.54 12.20
N VAL A 590 2.87 -4.62 12.39
CA VAL A 590 4.30 -4.60 12.71
C VAL A 590 5.15 -4.19 11.49
N LYS A 591 4.86 -4.69 10.29
CA LYS A 591 5.64 -4.42 9.07
C LYS A 591 5.20 -3.16 8.33
N LYS A 592 4.35 -2.33 8.94
CA LYS A 592 4.08 -0.94 8.50
C LYS A 592 4.83 0.06 9.40
N PRO A 593 6.03 0.53 8.99
CA PRO A 593 6.28 1.96 9.16
C PRO A 593 5.13 2.73 8.48
N CYS A 594 4.88 3.99 8.86
CA CYS A 594 3.80 4.78 8.28
C CYS A 594 4.08 5.21 6.83
N LEU A 595 4.14 4.24 5.92
CA LEU A 595 4.31 4.40 4.50
C LEU A 595 3.08 5.14 3.95
N ILE A 596 3.31 6.32 3.41
CA ILE A 596 2.23 7.20 3.00
C ILE A 596 1.70 6.70 1.66
N LEU A 597 0.61 5.95 1.69
CA LEU A 597 -0.05 5.34 0.52
C LEU A 597 -0.59 6.37 -0.50
N GLY A 598 -0.35 7.66 -0.26
CA GLY A 598 -0.72 8.81 -1.07
C GLY A 598 -1.84 9.63 -0.43
N MET A 599 -2.44 10.53 -1.21
CA MET A 599 -3.50 11.42 -0.75
C MET A 599 -4.77 11.24 -1.59
N VAL A 600 -5.93 11.30 -0.93
CA VAL A 600 -7.25 11.27 -1.56
C VAL A 600 -7.96 12.59 -1.30
N THR A 601 -8.26 13.35 -2.36
CA THR A 601 -9.14 14.53 -2.25
C THR A 601 -10.58 14.15 -2.54
N LEU A 602 -11.56 14.88 -1.99
CA LEU A 602 -12.98 14.62 -2.22
C LEU A 602 -13.34 14.65 -3.71
N GLY A 603 -12.72 15.57 -4.47
CA GLY A 603 -12.88 15.67 -5.93
C GLY A 603 -12.33 14.45 -6.68
N ASN A 604 -11.11 14.00 -6.35
CA ASN A 604 -10.56 12.78 -6.94
C ASN A 604 -11.40 11.55 -6.59
N MET A 605 -11.92 11.46 -5.36
CA MET A 605 -12.77 10.35 -4.93
C MET A 605 -14.05 10.29 -5.77
N LEU A 606 -14.78 11.41 -5.92
CA LEU A 606 -16.00 11.49 -6.72
C LEU A 606 -15.74 11.19 -8.21
N ALA A 607 -14.68 11.75 -8.80
CA ALA A 607 -14.30 11.48 -10.19
C ALA A 607 -13.90 10.01 -10.40
N SER A 608 -13.15 9.41 -9.47
CA SER A 608 -12.67 8.03 -9.54
C SER A 608 -13.80 7.01 -9.35
N ILE A 609 -14.79 7.31 -8.51
CA ILE A 609 -16.00 6.49 -8.32
C ILE A 609 -16.84 6.49 -9.62
N LEU A 610 -16.95 7.64 -10.30
CA LEU A 610 -17.64 7.73 -11.60
C LEU A 610 -16.85 7.09 -12.76
N ALA A 611 -15.52 7.00 -12.66
CA ALA A 611 -14.63 6.50 -13.72
C ALA A 611 -14.10 5.06 -13.51
N GLY A 612 -14.42 4.41 -12.38
CA GLY A 612 -14.07 3.01 -12.10
C GLY A 612 -12.57 2.71 -11.97
N LYS A 613 -11.73 3.71 -11.64
CA LYS A 613 -10.27 3.56 -11.57
C LYS A 613 -9.69 4.30 -10.37
N ILE A 614 -8.79 3.64 -9.63
CA ILE A 614 -7.96 4.25 -8.58
C ILE A 614 -6.51 3.87 -8.85
N LYS A 615 -5.62 4.85 -8.93
CA LYS A 615 -4.16 4.67 -8.92
C LYS A 615 -3.53 5.89 -8.26
N ILE A 616 -2.60 5.69 -7.34
CA ILE A 616 -2.00 6.75 -6.54
C ILE A 616 -0.48 6.53 -6.49
N SER A 617 0.28 7.60 -6.69
CA SER A 617 1.74 7.67 -6.65
C SER A 617 2.09 9.11 -6.29
N ILE A 618 2.99 9.33 -5.32
CA ILE A 618 3.41 10.66 -4.86
C ILE A 618 4.88 10.57 -4.39
N GLN A 619 5.69 11.57 -4.70
CA GLN A 619 7.07 11.68 -4.20
C GLN A 619 7.14 12.39 -2.82
N SER A 620 8.07 11.96 -1.98
CA SER A 620 8.29 12.53 -0.64
C SER A 620 9.53 13.43 -0.57
N VAL A 621 9.50 14.39 0.36
CA VAL A 621 10.49 15.46 0.53
C VAL A 621 10.77 15.64 2.02
N ARG A 622 12.01 15.84 2.44
CA ARG A 622 12.35 16.06 3.86
C ARG A 622 12.30 17.54 4.23
N LEU A 623 12.07 17.84 5.50
CA LEU A 623 12.12 19.22 6.04
C LEU A 623 13.44 19.98 5.77
N THR A 624 14.52 19.27 5.46
CA THR A 624 15.84 19.82 5.13
C THR A 624 16.12 19.96 3.63
N ASP A 625 15.21 19.51 2.76
CA ASP A 625 15.34 19.71 1.32
C ASP A 625 14.96 21.14 0.91
N ASN A 626 15.60 21.68 -0.14
CA ASN A 626 15.34 23.06 -0.59
C ASN A 626 14.06 23.18 -1.44
N LEU A 627 13.50 24.40 -1.49
CA LEU A 627 12.29 24.71 -2.27
C LEU A 627 12.46 24.49 -3.79
N GLY A 628 13.68 24.50 -4.32
CA GLY A 628 13.94 24.14 -5.72
C GLY A 628 13.73 22.66 -6.01
N LYS A 629 14.00 21.77 -5.04
CA LYS A 629 13.65 20.34 -5.12
C LYS A 629 12.14 20.16 -5.05
N VAL A 630 11.45 20.92 -4.19
CA VAL A 630 9.98 20.94 -4.11
C VAL A 630 9.38 21.38 -5.44
N SER A 631 9.89 22.44 -6.07
CA SER A 631 9.45 22.90 -7.41
C SER A 631 9.56 21.80 -8.46
N ARG A 632 10.73 21.15 -8.58
CA ARG A 632 10.96 20.09 -9.58
C ARG A 632 10.07 18.88 -9.39
N ILE A 633 9.69 18.56 -8.15
CA ILE A 633 8.72 17.50 -7.87
C ILE A 633 7.31 17.96 -8.25
N LEU A 634 6.97 19.24 -8.02
CA LEU A 634 5.68 19.82 -8.41
C LEU A 634 5.54 20.10 -9.91
N GLU A 635 6.63 19.99 -10.68
CA GLU A 635 6.64 19.95 -12.15
C GLU A 635 6.21 18.58 -12.69
N THR A 636 6.38 17.48 -11.93
CA THR A 636 5.99 16.11 -12.33
C THR A 636 4.74 15.57 -11.61
N ASP A 637 4.55 15.94 -10.35
CA ASP A 637 3.50 15.44 -9.46
C ASP A 637 2.66 16.59 -8.89
N HIS A 638 1.34 16.43 -8.77
CA HIS A 638 0.48 17.50 -8.23
C HIS A 638 0.69 17.84 -6.74
N PHE A 639 1.41 16.98 -6.02
CA PHE A 639 1.59 17.05 -4.57
C PHE A 639 3.01 16.62 -4.19
N ALA A 640 3.63 17.32 -3.25
CA ALA A 640 4.84 16.89 -2.56
C ALA A 640 4.51 16.57 -1.10
N LEU A 641 4.84 15.36 -0.64
CA LEU A 641 4.64 14.94 0.75
C LEU A 641 5.85 15.29 1.60
N VAL A 642 5.70 16.20 2.56
CA VAL A 642 6.77 16.57 3.49
C VAL A 642 6.83 15.53 4.60
N VAL A 643 7.99 14.92 4.80
CA VAL A 643 8.22 13.82 5.76
C VAL A 643 9.37 14.10 6.70
N HIS A 644 9.28 13.53 7.89
CA HIS A 644 10.32 13.57 8.93
C HIS A 644 10.41 12.23 9.66
N GLU A 645 11.55 11.93 10.26
CA GLU A 645 11.83 10.66 10.95
C GLU A 645 11.93 10.91 12.46
N GLN A 646 11.08 10.27 13.24
CA GLN A 646 11.04 10.37 14.71
C GLN A 646 11.44 9.05 15.36
N ILE A 647 12.09 9.11 16.53
CA ILE A 647 12.38 7.94 17.35
C ILE A 647 11.14 7.63 18.22
N GLN A 648 10.44 6.55 17.89
CA GLN A 648 9.38 5.97 18.72
C GLN A 648 9.98 4.84 19.59
N TYR A 649 9.83 4.94 20.90
CA TYR A 649 10.14 3.83 21.80
C TYR A 649 8.99 2.81 21.82
N LEU A 650 9.33 1.52 21.77
CA LEU A 650 8.40 0.41 21.90
C LEU A 650 8.14 0.09 23.39
N THR A 651 7.18 -0.80 23.66
CA THR A 651 6.75 -1.16 25.03
C THR A 651 7.80 -1.91 25.84
N ASP A 652 8.85 -2.42 25.21
CA ASP A 652 10.05 -2.99 25.83
C ASP A 652 11.15 -1.95 26.12
N GLY A 653 10.94 -0.68 25.73
CA GLY A 653 11.91 0.40 25.84
C GLY A 653 12.89 0.51 24.67
N SER A 654 12.76 -0.29 23.61
CA SER A 654 13.66 -0.23 22.44
C SER A 654 13.30 0.93 21.48
N PRO A 655 14.30 1.66 20.94
CA PRO A 655 14.05 2.74 19.98
C PRO A 655 13.84 2.23 18.55
N SER A 656 12.80 2.72 17.89
CA SER A 656 12.47 2.46 16.48
C SER A 656 12.32 3.79 15.72
N LEU A 657 12.66 3.82 14.42
CA LEU A 657 12.51 5.01 13.57
C LEU A 657 11.19 4.95 12.78
N LYS A 658 10.36 5.99 12.94
CA LYS A 658 9.06 6.14 12.29
C LYS A 658 9.03 7.37 11.40
N GLN A 659 8.73 7.18 10.13
CA GLN A 659 8.41 8.28 9.23
C GLN A 659 7.03 8.86 9.55
N MET A 660 6.96 10.18 9.60
CA MET A 660 5.77 10.98 9.89
C MET A 660 5.52 11.99 8.78
N VAL A 661 4.24 12.18 8.44
CA VAL A 661 3.82 13.26 7.53
C VAL A 661 3.86 14.58 8.29
N PHE A 662 4.62 15.55 7.79
CA PHE A 662 4.68 16.91 8.32
C PHE A 662 3.75 17.87 7.58
N GLY A 663 3.40 17.55 6.32
CA GLY A 663 2.44 18.30 5.51
C GLY A 663 2.35 17.81 4.07
N VAL A 664 1.39 18.38 3.33
CA VAL A 664 1.28 18.25 1.87
C VAL A 664 1.50 19.64 1.28
N VAL A 665 2.31 19.74 0.23
CA VAL A 665 2.54 21.00 -0.50
C VAL A 665 2.06 20.82 -1.94
N THR A 666 1.31 21.79 -2.46
CA THR A 666 0.97 21.93 -3.88
C THR A 666 1.75 23.06 -4.54
N ALA A 667 1.69 23.13 -5.88
CA ALA A 667 2.16 24.30 -6.62
C ALA A 667 1.43 25.61 -6.21
N VAL A 668 0.18 25.51 -5.74
CA VAL A 668 -0.59 26.67 -5.24
C VAL A 668 -0.04 27.14 -3.89
N ASP A 669 0.35 26.23 -3.00
CA ASP A 669 0.92 26.58 -1.69
C ASP A 669 2.32 27.21 -1.85
N LEU A 670 3.13 26.70 -2.77
CA LEU A 670 4.43 27.28 -3.11
C LEU A 670 4.28 28.68 -3.72
N LEU A 671 3.31 28.88 -4.63
CA LEU A 671 3.00 30.20 -5.22
C LEU A 671 2.46 31.19 -4.17
N ASN A 672 1.60 30.73 -3.26
CA ASN A 672 1.10 31.52 -2.14
C ASN A 672 2.23 31.93 -1.19
N PHE A 673 3.18 31.04 -0.90
CA PHE A 673 4.35 31.34 -0.07
C PHE A 673 5.25 32.40 -0.71
N VAL A 674 5.57 32.26 -2.01
CA VAL A 674 6.39 33.25 -2.74
C VAL A 674 5.68 34.60 -2.80
N THR A 675 4.43 34.65 -3.24
CA THR A 675 3.68 35.92 -3.36
C THR A 675 3.37 36.58 -2.01
N TYR A 676 3.27 35.80 -0.91
CA TYR A 676 3.21 36.34 0.44
C TYR A 676 4.55 36.97 0.88
N ARG A 677 5.69 36.32 0.56
CA ARG A 677 7.02 36.89 0.84
C ARG A 677 7.29 38.15 0.04
N GLU A 678 7.04 38.15 -1.27
CA GLU A 678 7.21 39.35 -2.12
C GLU A 678 6.38 40.54 -1.59
N ARG A 679 5.15 40.29 -1.11
CA ARG A 679 4.32 41.32 -0.48
C ARG A 679 4.90 41.83 0.84
N ARG A 680 5.43 40.94 1.70
CA ARG A 680 6.12 41.35 2.93
C ARG A 680 7.39 42.15 2.64
N GLU A 681 8.20 41.69 1.70
CA GLU A 681 9.45 42.35 1.32
C GLU A 681 9.18 43.73 0.71
N ARG A 682 8.14 43.89 -0.13
CA ARG A 682 7.68 45.21 -0.59
C ARG A 682 7.18 46.10 0.54
N SER A 683 6.37 45.59 1.47
CA SER A 683 5.93 46.37 2.63
C SER A 683 7.08 46.77 3.58
N MET A 684 8.23 46.08 3.52
CA MET A 684 9.44 46.43 4.26
C MET A 684 10.35 47.41 3.48
N SER A 685 10.39 47.37 2.14
CA SER A 685 11.04 48.43 1.36
C SER A 685 10.26 49.73 1.41
N GLU A 686 8.93 49.68 1.25
CA GLU A 686 8.07 50.86 1.32
C GLU A 686 8.11 51.54 2.71
N SER A 687 8.36 50.79 3.79
CA SER A 687 8.58 51.34 5.15
C SER A 687 10.04 51.68 5.48
N THR A 688 10.97 51.55 4.52
CA THR A 688 12.35 52.06 4.64
C THR A 688 12.67 53.24 3.70
N ASP A 689 11.78 53.55 2.75
CA ASP A 689 11.79 54.83 2.01
C ASP A 689 10.99 55.96 2.71
N GLU A 690 10.27 55.67 3.82
CA GLU A 690 9.54 56.65 4.66
C GLU A 690 10.23 56.94 6.02
N MET A 691 11.54 56.68 6.17
CA MET A 691 12.36 57.02 7.35
C MET A 691 13.64 57.81 7.03
#